data_AF-A0A9X1ZBM1-F1
#
_entry.id   AF-A0A9X1ZBM1-F1
#
_cell.length_a   1.000
_cell.length_b   1.000
_cell.length_c   1.000
_cell.angle_alpha   90.00
_cell.angle_beta   90.00
_cell.angle_gamma   90.00
#
_symmetry.space_group_name_H-M   'P 1'
#
loop_
_entity.id
_entity.type
_entity.pdbx_description
1 polymer ?
#
loop_
_entity_poly.entity_id
_entity_poly.type
_entity_poly.pdbx_seq_one_letter_code
_entity_poly.pdbx_strand_id
1 'polypeptide(L)'
;MEQVAIEDCTNTLFRIFNEAKASGEKVDEAFIGKTIEQLKFMLPQYKTFSEDDWKTIKFKIETNINVVIDEPPIILASPKVERWLDHKRGELEWHYWKAYKEYLIDQGRSLDIIKKTEKTIDEILDCSGDPHKEGKWNRRGLVMGNVQSGKTQNYLGLINKAIDSGYKVIVVLGGHLNELRTQTQERLDEGVIGKESKKRYESGLPIGVGKYRDENLRALYCTTTDGDFKKSVANSFGIHFSSVGGPIVFVIKKWASVLNNLYEWIAEKHSLDVEAGQKLNTQLLLIDDEADYASINTKHEKGDITAINNNIRKILSLFNRSTYIGYTATPFANIFINPDEEHINIGDDLFPADFMIRIPTPDSYVGQKHFFQSNNDTKADPVVIVDDYERLLPVKSKKDTPVGVLPESLKEAIRCYLITVAVRSLLGAPKAHNTMLINMTHLTVLQDKIAEVVDEYMDEIRNAADYALGYPLEAALGKSEAILELQHSFNKFFEINETFEDIYPHLKRAIGKTKVFAVHGKSTESLDYSAYKTNGLSAIVIGGHKLSRGLTLEGLTISYFTRSSKAYDTLMQMCRWFGYRPGYKDLCKLFITAESYEWYEFISDAIDELYLELGRMSEQKKTPGEFGLKVREHPPPVSG
;
A
#
# COMPACT_ATOMS: atom_id res chain seq x y z
N MET A 1 1.85 -9.73 -26.21
CA MET A 1 2.31 -11.13 -26.34
C MET A 1 3.68 -11.31 -25.70
N GLU A 2 4.69 -10.51 -26.05
CA GLU A 2 6.06 -10.64 -25.51
C GLU A 2 6.17 -10.41 -23.99
N GLN A 3 5.50 -9.40 -23.44
CA GLN A 3 5.52 -9.13 -22.00
C GLN A 3 4.78 -10.20 -21.17
N VAL A 4 3.71 -10.76 -21.72
CA VAL A 4 3.00 -11.89 -21.09
C VAL A 4 3.95 -13.09 -21.01
N ALA A 5 4.74 -13.34 -22.07
CA ALA A 5 5.74 -14.40 -22.04
C ALA A 5 6.86 -14.15 -21.00
N ILE A 6 7.32 -12.90 -20.81
CA ILE A 6 8.31 -12.56 -19.77
C ILE A 6 7.74 -12.80 -18.37
N GLU A 7 6.51 -12.36 -18.12
CA GLU A 7 5.82 -12.56 -16.85
C GLU A 7 5.58 -14.06 -16.59
N ASP A 8 5.09 -14.81 -17.58
CA ASP A 8 4.93 -16.26 -17.53
C ASP A 8 6.25 -16.99 -17.21
N CYS A 9 7.35 -16.56 -17.84
CA CYS A 9 8.68 -17.12 -17.59
C CYS A 9 9.15 -16.80 -16.16
N THR A 10 8.97 -15.55 -15.72
CA THR A 10 9.30 -15.12 -14.36
C THR A 10 8.52 -15.95 -13.34
N ASN A 11 7.22 -16.14 -13.56
CA ASN A 11 6.34 -16.90 -12.66
C ASN A 11 6.70 -18.38 -12.63
N THR A 12 7.05 -18.95 -13.78
CA THR A 12 7.56 -20.33 -13.88
C THR A 12 8.85 -20.50 -13.07
N LEU A 13 9.80 -19.57 -13.20
CA LEU A 13 11.03 -19.56 -12.42
C LEU A 13 10.76 -19.42 -10.92
N PHE A 14 9.85 -18.52 -10.51
CA PHE A 14 9.45 -18.41 -9.10
C PHE A 14 8.90 -19.72 -8.55
N ARG A 15 8.10 -20.47 -9.33
CA ARG A 15 7.60 -21.80 -8.92
C ARG A 15 8.75 -22.79 -8.71
N ILE A 16 9.64 -22.91 -9.70
CA ILE A 16 10.81 -23.79 -9.63
C ILE A 16 11.65 -23.48 -8.38
N PHE A 17 11.96 -22.21 -8.13
CA PHE A 17 12.78 -21.81 -6.99
C PHE A 17 12.07 -21.99 -5.65
N ASN A 18 10.76 -21.73 -5.59
CA ASN A 18 9.98 -21.99 -4.39
C ASN A 18 9.91 -23.49 -4.07
N GLU A 19 9.78 -24.36 -5.07
CA GLU A 19 9.84 -25.83 -4.91
C GLU A 19 11.21 -26.32 -4.46
N ALA A 20 12.29 -25.76 -5.04
CA ALA A 20 13.66 -26.04 -4.61
C ALA A 20 13.87 -25.66 -3.13
N LYS A 21 13.46 -24.45 -2.72
CA LYS A 21 13.51 -24.02 -1.31
C LYS A 21 12.67 -24.92 -0.40
N ALA A 22 11.47 -25.32 -0.83
CA ALA A 22 10.62 -26.22 -0.06
C ALA A 22 11.25 -27.61 0.14
N SER A 23 12.11 -28.04 -0.79
CA SER A 23 12.88 -29.29 -0.72
C SER A 23 14.19 -29.16 0.06
N GLY A 24 14.49 -27.98 0.63
CA GLY A 24 15.70 -27.72 1.40
C GLY A 24 16.92 -27.29 0.57
N GLU A 25 16.74 -27.02 -0.72
CA GLU A 25 17.83 -26.51 -1.57
C GLU A 25 18.11 -25.03 -1.30
N LYS A 26 19.39 -24.66 -1.35
CA LYS A 26 19.83 -23.28 -1.23
C LYS A 26 19.71 -22.59 -2.60
N VAL A 27 18.76 -21.66 -2.72
CA VAL A 27 18.58 -20.85 -3.93
C VAL A 27 19.41 -19.56 -3.80
N ASP A 28 20.68 -19.65 -4.14
CA ASP A 28 21.60 -18.51 -4.25
C ASP A 28 21.74 -18.01 -5.70
N GLU A 29 22.49 -16.93 -5.91
CA GLU A 29 22.71 -16.32 -7.23
C GLU A 29 23.25 -17.33 -8.25
N ALA A 30 24.16 -18.22 -7.82
CA ALA A 30 24.73 -19.23 -8.70
C ALA A 30 23.67 -20.26 -9.14
N PHE A 31 22.82 -20.71 -8.22
CA PHE A 31 21.71 -21.60 -8.52
C PHE A 31 20.70 -20.95 -9.49
N ILE A 32 20.34 -19.69 -9.24
CA ILE A 32 19.43 -18.92 -10.08
C ILE A 32 20.00 -18.78 -11.50
N GLY A 33 21.26 -18.36 -11.62
CA GLY A 33 21.94 -18.21 -12.90
C GLY A 33 22.00 -19.52 -13.69
N LYS A 34 22.39 -20.62 -13.04
CA LYS A 34 22.43 -21.94 -13.69
C LYS A 34 21.05 -22.39 -14.20
N THR A 35 20.01 -22.18 -13.40
CA THR A 35 18.63 -22.55 -13.76
C THR A 35 18.13 -21.74 -14.95
N ILE A 36 18.42 -20.43 -14.96
CA ILE A 36 18.08 -19.55 -16.08
C ILE A 36 18.78 -20.01 -17.37
N GLU A 37 20.07 -20.34 -17.32
CA GLU A 37 20.81 -20.83 -18.49
C GLU A 37 20.27 -22.18 -19.00
N GLN A 38 19.85 -23.07 -18.11
CA GLN A 38 19.18 -24.32 -18.49
C GLN A 38 17.85 -24.06 -19.20
N LEU A 39 17.00 -23.17 -18.66
CA LEU A 39 15.72 -22.82 -19.29
C LEU A 39 15.89 -22.15 -20.65
N LYS A 40 16.88 -21.25 -20.80
CA LYS A 40 17.24 -20.62 -22.09
C LYS A 40 17.51 -21.69 -23.16
N PHE A 41 18.16 -22.79 -22.78
CA PHE A 41 18.47 -23.89 -23.69
C PHE A 41 17.26 -24.81 -23.94
N MET A 42 16.52 -25.17 -22.88
CA MET A 42 15.49 -26.21 -22.92
C MET A 42 14.16 -25.77 -23.54
N LEU A 43 13.80 -24.48 -23.47
CA LEU A 43 12.48 -24.00 -23.86
C LEU A 43 12.55 -23.04 -25.06
N PRO A 44 12.28 -23.52 -26.30
CA PRO A 44 12.40 -22.72 -27.52
C PRO A 44 11.57 -21.44 -27.51
N GLN A 45 10.45 -21.41 -26.78
CA GLN A 45 9.56 -20.25 -26.68
C GLN A 45 10.21 -19.03 -25.99
N TYR A 46 11.31 -19.21 -25.25
CA TYR A 46 12.02 -18.11 -24.57
C TYR A 46 13.25 -17.63 -25.35
N LYS A 47 13.55 -18.20 -26.52
CA LYS A 47 14.70 -17.80 -27.36
C LYS A 47 14.57 -16.40 -27.96
N THR A 48 13.37 -15.82 -27.94
CA THR A 48 13.11 -14.46 -28.45
C THR A 48 13.43 -13.36 -27.44
N PHE A 49 13.72 -13.72 -26.17
CA PHE A 49 14.04 -12.75 -25.13
C PHE A 49 15.40 -12.10 -25.37
N SER A 50 15.45 -10.77 -25.24
CA SER A 50 16.70 -10.03 -25.25
C SER A 50 17.49 -10.24 -23.95
N GLU A 51 18.77 -9.88 -23.96
CA GLU A 51 19.58 -9.89 -22.72
C GLU A 51 19.01 -8.97 -21.63
N ASP A 52 18.40 -7.84 -22.02
CA ASP A 52 17.70 -6.94 -21.09
C ASP A 52 16.48 -7.62 -20.42
N ASP A 53 15.80 -8.52 -21.13
CA ASP A 53 14.67 -9.29 -20.59
C ASP A 53 15.15 -10.29 -19.55
N TRP A 54 16.21 -11.04 -19.85
CA TRP A 54 16.80 -11.98 -18.90
C TRP A 54 17.40 -11.29 -17.67
N LYS A 55 18.03 -10.12 -17.83
CA LYS A 55 18.45 -9.28 -16.70
C LYS A 55 17.27 -8.88 -15.83
N THR A 56 16.17 -8.45 -16.44
CA THR A 56 14.94 -8.08 -15.72
C THR A 56 14.34 -9.27 -14.95
N ILE A 57 14.30 -10.45 -15.57
CA ILE A 57 13.82 -11.69 -14.95
C ILE A 57 14.72 -12.06 -13.75
N LYS A 58 16.04 -12.12 -13.95
CA LYS A 58 17.01 -12.44 -12.90
C LYS A 58 16.88 -11.48 -11.71
N PHE A 59 16.86 -10.18 -11.98
CA PHE A 59 16.70 -9.15 -10.95
C PHE A 59 15.42 -9.36 -10.14
N LYS A 60 14.27 -9.57 -10.81
CA LYS A 60 12.99 -9.84 -10.12
C LYS A 60 13.06 -11.07 -9.21
N ILE A 61 13.70 -12.14 -9.67
CA ILE A 61 13.82 -13.38 -8.88
C ILE A 61 14.68 -13.12 -7.64
N GLU A 62 15.90 -12.61 -7.82
CA GLU A 62 16.85 -12.37 -6.72
C GLU A 62 16.29 -11.44 -5.65
N THR A 63 15.57 -10.40 -6.09
CA THR A 63 14.97 -9.39 -5.20
C THR A 63 13.75 -9.87 -4.43
N ASN A 64 13.08 -10.94 -4.86
CA ASN A 64 11.82 -11.40 -4.23
C ASN A 64 11.91 -12.81 -3.61
N ILE A 65 12.82 -13.69 -4.05
CA ILE A 65 12.85 -15.09 -3.61
C ILE A 65 13.45 -15.28 -2.21
N ASN A 66 14.43 -14.44 -1.86
CA ASN A 66 15.19 -14.52 -0.60
C ASN A 66 14.81 -13.43 0.40
N VAL A 67 13.63 -12.82 0.24
CA VAL A 67 13.12 -11.84 1.21
C VAL A 67 12.76 -12.54 2.52
N VAL A 68 13.30 -12.02 3.62
CA VAL A 68 13.07 -12.54 4.98
C VAL A 68 12.22 -11.53 5.77
N ILE A 69 11.37 -12.06 6.66
CA ILE A 69 10.65 -11.30 7.69
C ILE A 69 11.18 -11.81 9.04
N ASP A 70 12.08 -11.08 9.67
CA ASP A 70 12.72 -11.56 10.91
C ASP A 70 11.89 -11.33 12.17
N GLU A 71 10.98 -10.35 12.15
CA GLU A 71 10.13 -10.03 13.31
C GLU A 71 8.83 -10.89 13.33
N PRO A 72 8.45 -11.50 14.46
CA PRO A 72 7.13 -12.11 14.62
C PRO A 72 6.02 -11.04 14.72
N PRO A 73 4.75 -11.37 14.41
CA PRO A 73 3.65 -10.46 14.68
C PRO A 73 3.51 -10.19 16.19
N ILE A 74 3.18 -8.96 16.56
CA ILE A 74 2.82 -8.62 17.94
C ILE A 74 1.30 -8.75 18.08
N ILE A 75 0.85 -9.51 19.08
CA ILE A 75 -0.56 -9.83 19.28
C ILE A 75 -0.95 -9.48 20.70
N LEU A 76 -1.85 -8.53 20.86
CA LEU A 76 -2.51 -8.21 22.12
C LEU A 76 -3.96 -8.63 22.00
N ALA A 77 -4.38 -9.67 22.72
CA ALA A 77 -5.74 -10.20 22.66
C ALA A 77 -6.34 -10.29 24.06
N SER A 78 -7.63 -9.98 24.18
CA SER A 78 -8.37 -10.14 25.42
C SER A 78 -8.51 -11.63 25.79
N PRO A 79 -8.32 -12.02 27.07
CA PRO A 79 -8.55 -13.39 27.53
C PRO A 79 -9.98 -13.90 27.31
N LYS A 80 -10.95 -13.01 27.06
CA LYS A 80 -12.34 -13.36 26.73
C LYS A 80 -12.50 -13.87 25.30
N VAL A 81 -11.49 -13.66 24.44
CA VAL A 81 -11.47 -14.13 23.06
C VAL A 81 -11.00 -15.58 23.05
N GLU A 82 -11.97 -16.48 22.92
CA GLU A 82 -11.71 -17.91 22.77
C GLU A 82 -11.01 -18.19 21.43
N ARG A 83 -9.89 -18.91 21.48
CA ARG A 83 -9.19 -19.43 20.31
C ARG A 83 -9.86 -20.72 19.85
N TRP A 84 -10.20 -20.80 18.57
CA TRP A 84 -11.05 -21.84 17.99
C TRP A 84 -10.46 -22.44 16.71
N LEU A 85 -9.61 -21.70 16.01
CA LEU A 85 -9.18 -22.04 14.65
C LEU A 85 -8.42 -23.37 14.63
N ASP A 86 -7.50 -23.60 15.56
CA ASP A 86 -6.69 -24.82 15.59
C ASP A 86 -7.52 -26.09 15.84
N HIS A 87 -8.58 -25.98 16.64
CA HIS A 87 -9.52 -27.09 16.88
C HIS A 87 -10.36 -27.42 15.63
N LYS A 88 -10.65 -26.41 14.80
CA LYS A 88 -11.48 -26.56 13.59
C LYS A 88 -10.69 -26.75 12.30
N ARG A 89 -9.38 -26.47 12.29
CA ARG A 89 -8.55 -26.44 11.08
C ARG A 89 -8.64 -27.70 10.22
N GLY A 90 -8.75 -28.88 10.85
CA GLY A 90 -8.86 -30.17 10.17
C GLY A 90 -10.26 -30.51 9.63
N GLU A 91 -11.30 -29.77 10.04
CA GLU A 91 -12.68 -29.92 9.58
C GLU A 91 -13.02 -28.97 8.41
N LEU A 92 -12.18 -27.96 8.17
CA LEU A 92 -12.42 -26.89 7.19
C LEU A 92 -11.76 -27.17 5.84
N GLU A 93 -12.44 -26.81 4.76
CA GLU A 93 -11.92 -26.88 3.40
C GLU A 93 -11.43 -25.51 2.92
N TRP A 94 -10.12 -25.39 2.72
CA TRP A 94 -9.43 -24.13 2.41
C TRP A 94 -9.41 -23.77 0.92
N HIS A 95 -10.55 -23.84 0.22
CA HIS A 95 -10.62 -23.64 -1.22
C HIS A 95 -10.28 -22.20 -1.65
N TYR A 96 -10.83 -21.21 -0.96
CA TYR A 96 -10.59 -19.79 -1.24
C TYR A 96 -9.14 -19.41 -0.90
N TRP A 97 -8.64 -19.87 0.25
CA TRP A 97 -7.26 -19.62 0.66
C TRP A 97 -6.24 -20.27 -0.28
N LYS A 98 -6.45 -21.52 -0.71
CA LYS A 98 -5.56 -22.19 -1.68
C LYS A 98 -5.47 -21.39 -2.99
N ALA A 99 -6.60 -20.94 -3.53
CA ALA A 99 -6.61 -20.11 -4.73
C ALA A 99 -5.90 -18.76 -4.53
N TYR A 100 -6.07 -18.13 -3.37
CA TYR A 100 -5.37 -16.89 -3.02
C TYR A 100 -3.85 -17.08 -2.88
N LYS A 101 -3.42 -18.20 -2.27
CA LYS A 101 -2.02 -18.57 -2.17
C LYS A 101 -1.38 -18.77 -3.54
N GLU A 102 -2.03 -19.48 -4.46
CA GLU A 102 -1.56 -19.64 -5.83
C GLU A 102 -1.47 -18.30 -6.57
N TYR A 103 -2.44 -17.41 -6.37
CA TYR A 103 -2.38 -16.05 -6.90
C TYR A 103 -1.20 -15.25 -6.33
N LEU A 104 -0.88 -15.35 -5.03
CA LEU A 104 0.29 -14.68 -4.46
C LEU A 104 1.62 -15.21 -5.05
N ILE A 105 1.72 -16.52 -5.28
CA ILE A 105 2.88 -17.13 -5.94
C ILE A 105 3.03 -16.60 -7.36
N ASP A 106 1.92 -16.50 -8.10
CA ASP A 106 1.86 -15.92 -9.45
C ASP A 106 2.19 -14.41 -9.48
N GLN A 107 2.02 -13.71 -8.35
CA GLN A 107 2.47 -12.34 -8.15
C GLN A 107 3.95 -12.25 -7.69
N GLY A 108 4.69 -13.35 -7.77
CA GLY A 108 6.12 -13.42 -7.44
C GLY A 108 6.43 -13.35 -5.95
N ARG A 109 5.47 -13.68 -5.07
CA ARG A 109 5.73 -13.74 -3.62
C ARG A 109 6.41 -15.06 -3.24
N SER A 110 7.45 -14.98 -2.39
CA SER A 110 8.11 -16.17 -1.88
C SER A 110 7.20 -16.97 -0.95
N LEU A 111 7.35 -18.30 -0.94
CA LEU A 111 6.58 -19.16 -0.03
C LEU A 111 6.81 -18.82 1.45
N ASP A 112 8.01 -18.36 1.81
CA ASP A 112 8.33 -17.98 3.18
C ASP A 112 7.55 -16.73 3.63
N ILE A 113 7.45 -15.71 2.77
CA ILE A 113 6.62 -14.53 3.03
C ILE A 113 5.14 -14.95 3.17
N ILE A 114 4.66 -15.80 2.26
CA ILE A 114 3.27 -16.26 2.27
C ILE A 114 2.99 -17.01 3.58
N LYS A 115 3.84 -17.95 4.00
CA LYS A 115 3.69 -18.69 5.26
C LYS A 115 3.69 -17.78 6.49
N LYS A 116 4.58 -16.79 6.54
CA LYS A 116 4.63 -15.84 7.67
C LYS A 116 3.40 -14.94 7.71
N THR A 117 2.94 -14.48 6.55
CA THR A 117 1.70 -13.69 6.43
C THR A 117 0.48 -14.53 6.79
N GLU A 118 0.44 -15.80 6.36
CA GLU A 118 -0.59 -16.77 6.71
C GLU A 118 -0.72 -16.94 8.23
N LYS A 119 0.42 -17.03 8.95
CA LYS A 119 0.41 -17.09 10.42
C LYS A 119 -0.26 -15.85 11.03
N THR A 120 0.04 -14.65 10.54
CA THR A 120 -0.63 -13.43 11.02
C THR A 120 -2.13 -13.43 10.69
N ILE A 121 -2.51 -13.90 9.49
CA ILE A 121 -3.93 -14.03 9.10
C ILE A 121 -4.66 -15.02 10.01
N ASP A 122 -4.04 -16.15 10.33
CA ASP A 122 -4.60 -17.16 11.23
C ASP A 122 -4.87 -16.58 12.61
N GLU A 123 -3.94 -15.79 13.14
CA GLU A 123 -4.13 -15.11 14.44
C GLU A 123 -5.29 -14.11 14.40
N ILE A 124 -5.44 -13.35 13.31
CA ILE A 124 -6.56 -12.42 13.15
C ILE A 124 -7.89 -13.18 13.05
N LEU A 125 -7.95 -14.26 12.28
CA LEU A 125 -9.15 -15.09 12.12
C LEU A 125 -9.54 -15.78 13.43
N ASP A 126 -8.55 -16.32 14.14
CA ASP A 126 -8.74 -16.96 15.44
C ASP A 126 -9.31 -15.97 16.47
N CYS A 127 -8.91 -14.69 16.41
CA CYS A 127 -9.51 -13.63 17.21
C CYS A 127 -10.88 -13.14 16.71
N SER A 128 -11.24 -13.43 15.45
CA SER A 128 -12.46 -12.91 14.81
C SER A 128 -13.75 -13.58 15.28
N GLY A 129 -13.65 -14.74 15.94
CA GLY A 129 -14.77 -15.52 16.49
C GLY A 129 -15.18 -16.70 15.62
N ASP A 130 -15.56 -17.81 16.26
CA ASP A 130 -15.99 -19.02 15.54
C ASP A 130 -17.37 -18.80 14.86
N PRO A 131 -17.45 -18.82 13.52
CA PRO A 131 -18.71 -18.66 12.81
C PRO A 131 -19.73 -19.77 13.10
N HIS A 132 -19.29 -20.95 13.52
CA HIS A 132 -20.14 -22.09 13.85
C HIS A 132 -20.65 -22.06 15.30
N LYS A 133 -20.03 -21.25 16.17
CA LYS A 133 -20.47 -21.13 17.57
C LYS A 133 -21.86 -20.51 17.65
N GLU A 134 -22.77 -21.21 18.32
CA GLU A 134 -24.12 -20.73 18.60
C GLU A 134 -24.13 -19.53 19.55
N GLY A 135 -25.23 -18.79 19.53
CA GLY A 135 -25.43 -17.63 20.39
C GLY A 135 -24.90 -16.32 19.78
N LYS A 136 -24.61 -15.37 20.66
CA LYS A 136 -24.25 -14.00 20.30
C LYS A 136 -22.80 -13.72 20.65
N TRP A 137 -22.06 -13.15 19.71
CA TRP A 137 -20.73 -12.63 19.96
C TRP A 137 -20.45 -11.48 19.00
N ASN A 138 -19.75 -10.48 19.51
CA ASN A 138 -19.24 -9.37 18.71
C ASN A 138 -17.75 -9.25 18.98
N ARG A 139 -16.98 -8.99 17.92
CA ARG A 139 -15.54 -8.77 17.99
C ARG A 139 -15.17 -7.41 17.41
N ARG A 140 -14.24 -6.73 18.08
CA ARG A 140 -13.63 -5.46 17.67
C ARG A 140 -12.12 -5.61 17.69
N GLY A 141 -11.52 -5.56 16.51
CA GLY A 141 -10.09 -5.71 16.31
C GLY A 141 -9.45 -4.50 15.63
N LEU A 142 -8.16 -4.32 15.87
CA LEU A 142 -7.32 -3.39 15.12
C LEU A 142 -6.10 -4.11 14.57
N VAL A 143 -5.89 -4.02 13.26
CA VAL A 143 -4.71 -4.53 12.57
C VAL A 143 -3.88 -3.35 12.09
N MET A 144 -2.67 -3.28 12.59
CA MET A 144 -1.73 -2.18 12.37
C MET A 144 -0.59 -2.64 11.48
N GLY A 145 -0.13 -1.78 10.60
CA GLY A 145 1.10 -2.02 9.85
C GLY A 145 1.54 -0.79 9.10
N ASN A 146 2.83 -0.70 8.77
CA ASN A 146 3.41 0.47 8.17
C ASN A 146 2.76 0.83 6.81
N VAL A 147 2.94 2.06 6.33
CA VAL A 147 2.34 2.52 5.06
C VAL A 147 2.87 1.65 3.92
N GLN A 148 1.98 1.07 3.09
CA GLN A 148 2.35 0.08 2.06
C GLN A 148 2.99 -1.23 2.59
N SER A 149 2.79 -1.61 3.85
CA SER A 149 3.35 -2.85 4.41
C SER A 149 2.70 -4.16 3.91
N GLY A 150 1.61 -4.08 3.13
CA GLY A 150 0.85 -5.26 2.71
C GLY A 150 -0.47 -5.50 3.46
N LYS A 151 -0.98 -4.50 4.21
CA LYS A 151 -2.30 -4.54 4.87
C LYS A 151 -3.43 -5.06 3.97
N THR A 152 -3.48 -4.62 2.71
CA THR A 152 -4.47 -5.11 1.75
C THR A 152 -4.30 -6.58 1.42
N GLN A 153 -3.08 -7.06 1.20
CA GLN A 153 -2.83 -8.50 0.99
C GLN A 153 -3.26 -9.30 2.23
N ASN A 154 -3.01 -8.76 3.43
CA ASN A 154 -3.41 -9.39 4.68
C ASN A 154 -4.94 -9.51 4.81
N TYR A 155 -5.71 -8.42 4.63
CA TYR A 155 -7.18 -8.53 4.75
C TYR A 155 -7.82 -9.33 3.61
N LEU A 156 -7.25 -9.34 2.40
CA LEU A 156 -7.74 -10.21 1.32
C LEU A 156 -7.53 -11.68 1.66
N GLY A 157 -6.37 -12.03 2.24
CA GLY A 157 -6.11 -13.36 2.75
C GLY A 157 -7.06 -13.74 3.90
N LEU A 158 -7.31 -12.81 4.82
CA LEU A 158 -8.30 -12.99 5.89
C LEU A 158 -9.70 -13.24 5.34
N ILE A 159 -10.15 -12.49 4.35
CA ILE A 159 -11.48 -12.69 3.74
C ILE A 159 -11.57 -14.09 3.14
N ASN A 160 -10.56 -14.54 2.39
CA ASN A 160 -10.55 -15.89 1.81
C ASN A 160 -10.64 -16.97 2.92
N LYS A 161 -9.85 -16.87 3.99
CA LYS A 161 -9.92 -17.81 5.10
C LYS A 161 -11.23 -17.72 5.90
N ALA A 162 -11.77 -16.53 6.09
CA ALA A 162 -13.05 -16.33 6.75
C ALA A 162 -14.20 -16.97 5.97
N ILE A 163 -14.19 -16.86 4.63
CA ILE A 163 -15.16 -17.54 3.76
C ILE A 163 -15.05 -19.05 3.91
N ASP A 164 -13.84 -19.61 3.79
CA ASP A 164 -13.60 -21.05 3.99
C ASP A 164 -14.06 -21.54 5.37
N SER A 165 -14.01 -20.65 6.38
CA SER A 165 -14.45 -20.94 7.74
C SER A 165 -15.95 -20.76 7.96
N GLY A 166 -16.72 -20.22 7.01
CA GLY A 166 -18.17 -20.07 7.12
C GLY A 166 -18.71 -18.65 7.36
N TYR A 167 -17.87 -17.61 7.27
CA TYR A 167 -18.38 -16.23 7.20
C TYR A 167 -19.11 -15.99 5.88
N LYS A 168 -20.36 -15.53 5.96
CA LYS A 168 -21.23 -15.39 4.77
C LYS A 168 -21.37 -13.96 4.25
N VAL A 169 -21.31 -12.96 5.12
CA VAL A 169 -21.45 -11.55 4.73
C VAL A 169 -20.13 -10.84 4.99
N ILE A 170 -19.53 -10.33 3.92
CA ILE A 170 -18.27 -9.60 3.95
C ILE A 170 -18.52 -8.16 3.50
N VAL A 171 -18.18 -7.20 4.35
CA VAL A 171 -18.28 -5.77 4.03
C VAL A 171 -16.89 -5.16 4.14
N VAL A 172 -16.40 -4.54 3.08
CA VAL A 172 -15.14 -3.80 3.06
C VAL A 172 -15.43 -2.33 2.88
N LEU A 173 -15.07 -1.52 3.87
CA LEU A 173 -15.14 -0.06 3.77
C LEU A 173 -13.88 0.45 3.08
N GLY A 174 -14.04 1.01 1.88
CA GLY A 174 -12.95 1.67 1.16
C GLY A 174 -12.81 3.15 1.53
N GLY A 175 -11.89 3.86 0.87
CA GLY A 175 -11.68 5.28 1.10
C GLY A 175 -12.90 6.15 0.76
N HIS A 176 -12.90 7.41 1.23
CA HIS A 176 -13.98 8.37 0.98
C HIS A 176 -14.04 8.89 -0.47
N LEU A 177 -12.97 8.75 -1.25
CA LEU A 177 -12.92 9.13 -2.67
C LEU A 177 -13.36 7.96 -3.55
N ASN A 178 -13.95 8.27 -4.72
CA ASN A 178 -14.43 7.23 -5.62
C ASN A 178 -13.27 6.41 -6.18
N GLU A 179 -12.14 7.06 -6.48
CA GLU A 179 -10.92 6.44 -6.98
C GLU A 179 -10.36 5.41 -5.99
N LEU A 180 -10.31 5.78 -4.70
CA LEU A 180 -9.89 4.88 -3.62
C LEU A 180 -10.81 3.67 -3.51
N ARG A 181 -12.12 3.88 -3.52
CA ARG A 181 -13.12 2.81 -3.47
C ARG A 181 -13.03 1.89 -4.69
N THR A 182 -12.84 2.44 -5.89
CA THR A 182 -12.66 1.66 -7.12
C THR A 182 -11.39 0.82 -7.05
N GLN A 183 -10.28 1.36 -6.55
CA GLN A 183 -9.06 0.59 -6.32
C GLN A 183 -9.27 -0.56 -5.31
N THR A 184 -10.01 -0.33 -4.22
CA THR A 184 -10.38 -1.40 -3.28
C THR A 184 -11.22 -2.47 -3.96
N GLN A 185 -12.16 -2.08 -4.82
CA GLN A 185 -12.98 -3.02 -5.59
C GLN A 185 -12.13 -3.87 -6.55
N GLU A 186 -11.22 -3.27 -7.31
CA GLU A 186 -10.33 -4.00 -8.23
C GLU A 186 -9.46 -5.02 -7.50
N ARG A 187 -8.91 -4.64 -6.33
CA ARG A 187 -8.12 -5.56 -5.49
C ARG A 187 -8.96 -6.72 -4.95
N LEU A 188 -10.22 -6.47 -4.61
CA LEU A 188 -11.15 -7.51 -4.16
C LEU A 188 -11.62 -8.39 -5.33
N ASP A 189 -11.80 -7.81 -6.51
CA ASP A 189 -12.14 -8.50 -7.76
C ASP A 189 -11.07 -9.54 -8.10
N GLU A 190 -9.79 -9.17 -8.00
CA GLU A 190 -8.67 -10.10 -8.20
C GLU A 190 -8.45 -11.05 -7.01
N GLY A 191 -8.49 -10.53 -5.77
CA GLY A 191 -8.06 -11.25 -4.58
C GLY A 191 -9.12 -12.15 -3.94
N VAL A 192 -10.41 -11.95 -4.23
CA VAL A 192 -11.51 -12.69 -3.61
C VAL A 192 -12.58 -13.10 -4.63
N ILE A 193 -13.07 -12.20 -5.48
CA ILE A 193 -14.20 -12.51 -6.39
C ILE A 193 -13.77 -13.35 -7.59
N GLY A 194 -12.56 -13.12 -8.10
CA GLY A 194 -11.97 -13.83 -9.24
C GLY A 194 -12.48 -13.38 -10.62
N LYS A 195 -13.18 -12.24 -10.71
CA LYS A 195 -13.78 -11.70 -11.95
C LYS A 195 -13.84 -10.17 -11.90
N GLU A 196 -13.69 -9.51 -13.04
CA GLU A 196 -13.86 -8.06 -13.14
C GLU A 196 -15.31 -7.64 -12.89
N SER A 197 -15.53 -6.66 -12.03
CA SER A 197 -16.87 -6.12 -11.74
C SER A 197 -17.31 -4.98 -12.67
N LYS A 198 -16.51 -4.59 -13.69
CA LYS A 198 -16.74 -3.45 -14.61
C LYS A 198 -18.13 -3.40 -15.25
N LYS A 199 -18.69 -4.55 -15.65
CA LYS A 199 -20.08 -4.64 -16.13
C LYS A 199 -20.73 -5.91 -15.61
N ARG A 200 -21.87 -5.75 -14.93
CA ARG A 200 -22.61 -6.80 -14.21
C ARG A 200 -23.07 -8.01 -15.05
N TYR A 201 -22.89 -7.97 -16.37
CA TYR A 201 -23.48 -8.92 -17.33
C TYR A 201 -22.53 -9.47 -18.40
N GLU A 202 -21.25 -9.07 -18.42
CA GLU A 202 -20.28 -9.67 -19.35
C GLU A 202 -19.56 -10.82 -18.64
N SER A 203 -19.61 -12.02 -19.22
CA SER A 203 -18.82 -13.17 -18.78
C SER A 203 -17.35 -12.89 -19.08
N GLY A 204 -16.71 -12.09 -18.22
CA GLY A 204 -15.27 -11.86 -18.28
C GLY A 204 -14.49 -13.14 -18.00
N LEU A 205 -13.30 -13.22 -18.58
CA LEU A 205 -12.32 -14.25 -18.25
C LEU A 205 -12.01 -14.22 -16.74
N PRO A 206 -11.68 -15.36 -16.13
CA PRO A 206 -11.23 -15.39 -14.75
C PRO A 206 -9.97 -14.54 -14.57
N ILE A 207 -9.95 -13.73 -13.50
CA ILE A 207 -8.80 -12.91 -13.10
C ILE A 207 -8.37 -13.28 -11.69
N GLY A 208 -7.13 -12.97 -11.31
CA GLY A 208 -6.57 -13.23 -9.98
C GLY A 208 -6.88 -14.65 -9.48
N VAL A 209 -7.50 -14.77 -8.31
CA VAL A 209 -7.88 -16.05 -7.68
C VAL A 209 -8.84 -16.89 -8.53
N GLY A 210 -9.60 -16.27 -9.44
CA GLY A 210 -10.51 -16.98 -10.33
C GLY A 210 -9.80 -17.93 -11.30
N LYS A 211 -8.51 -17.75 -11.55
CA LYS A 211 -7.69 -18.67 -12.36
C LYS A 211 -7.40 -19.99 -11.65
N TYR A 212 -7.50 -20.01 -10.31
CA TYR A 212 -7.08 -21.12 -9.45
C TYR A 212 -8.25 -21.70 -8.63
N ARG A 213 -9.44 -21.12 -8.72
CA ARG A 213 -10.62 -21.54 -7.97
C ARG A 213 -11.62 -22.26 -8.87
N ASP A 214 -12.24 -23.31 -8.33
CA ASP A 214 -13.35 -24.01 -8.98
C ASP A 214 -14.47 -23.02 -9.38
N GLU A 215 -14.94 -23.11 -10.61
CA GLU A 215 -15.98 -22.22 -11.15
C GLU A 215 -17.32 -22.29 -10.40
N ASN A 216 -17.56 -23.36 -9.63
CA ASN A 216 -18.75 -23.52 -8.80
C ASN A 216 -18.66 -22.72 -7.49
N LEU A 217 -17.46 -22.35 -7.04
CA LEU A 217 -17.22 -21.57 -5.84
C LEU A 217 -17.21 -20.07 -6.17
N ARG A 218 -18.40 -19.47 -6.23
CA ARG A 218 -18.58 -18.05 -6.58
C ARG A 218 -18.97 -17.19 -5.39
N ALA A 219 -18.23 -16.10 -5.19
CA ALA A 219 -18.66 -15.02 -4.31
C ALA A 219 -19.64 -14.11 -5.07
N LEU A 220 -20.80 -13.85 -4.48
CA LEU A 220 -21.70 -12.82 -4.99
C LEU A 220 -21.17 -11.44 -4.58
N TYR A 221 -21.32 -10.46 -5.45
CA TYR A 221 -20.91 -9.08 -5.20
C TYR A 221 -22.03 -8.12 -5.56
N CYS A 222 -22.27 -7.14 -4.69
CA CYS A 222 -23.37 -6.17 -4.84
C CYS A 222 -22.91 -4.79 -5.31
N THR A 223 -21.61 -4.59 -5.47
CA THR A 223 -20.94 -3.35 -5.89
C THR A 223 -20.06 -3.61 -7.10
N THR A 224 -19.77 -2.59 -7.90
CA THR A 224 -18.94 -2.70 -9.12
C THR A 224 -17.87 -1.62 -9.14
N THR A 225 -16.87 -1.71 -10.02
CA THR A 225 -15.89 -0.61 -10.23
C THR A 225 -16.56 0.70 -10.64
N ASP A 226 -17.68 0.62 -11.36
CA ASP A 226 -18.39 1.79 -11.92
C ASP A 226 -19.50 2.34 -11.00
N GLY A 227 -19.89 1.59 -9.97
CA GLY A 227 -21.06 1.92 -9.17
C GLY A 227 -20.99 1.40 -7.74
N ASP A 228 -21.20 2.32 -6.80
CA ASP A 228 -21.37 2.00 -5.37
C ASP A 228 -22.74 1.36 -5.09
N PHE A 229 -22.99 0.99 -3.84
CA PHE A 229 -24.23 0.36 -3.40
C PHE A 229 -25.47 1.21 -3.70
N LYS A 230 -26.46 0.59 -4.36
CA LYS A 230 -27.79 1.18 -4.62
C LYS A 230 -28.86 0.14 -4.30
N LYS A 231 -29.90 0.53 -3.54
CA LYS A 231 -31.02 -0.36 -3.16
C LYS A 231 -31.66 -1.05 -4.37
N SER A 232 -31.87 -0.32 -5.48
CA SER A 232 -32.48 -0.86 -6.70
C SER A 232 -31.70 -2.03 -7.31
N VAL A 233 -30.37 -1.98 -7.23
CA VAL A 233 -29.49 -3.02 -7.71
C VAL A 233 -29.60 -4.25 -6.83
N ALA A 234 -29.49 -4.08 -5.52
CA ALA A 234 -29.53 -5.20 -4.58
C ALA A 234 -30.89 -5.92 -4.63
N ASN A 235 -31.98 -5.16 -4.82
CA ASN A 235 -33.33 -5.72 -4.99
C ASN A 235 -33.46 -6.55 -6.27
N SER A 236 -32.77 -6.19 -7.36
CA SER A 236 -32.82 -6.93 -8.63
C SER A 236 -32.19 -8.33 -8.55
N PHE A 237 -31.28 -8.56 -7.60
CA PHE A 237 -30.64 -9.86 -7.40
C PHE A 237 -31.44 -10.80 -6.48
N GLY A 238 -32.53 -10.33 -5.85
CA GLY A 238 -33.33 -11.16 -4.95
C GLY A 238 -32.57 -11.74 -3.75
N ILE A 239 -31.40 -11.18 -3.41
CA ILE A 239 -30.48 -11.73 -2.40
C ILE A 239 -31.17 -11.78 -1.04
N HIS A 240 -31.21 -12.98 -0.46
CA HIS A 240 -31.59 -13.21 0.92
C HIS A 240 -30.47 -14.04 1.56
N PHE A 241 -29.79 -13.49 2.58
CA PHE A 241 -28.58 -14.07 3.16
C PHE A 241 -28.71 -15.52 3.63
N SER A 242 -29.91 -15.98 4.01
CA SER A 242 -30.14 -17.37 4.40
C SER A 242 -30.29 -18.35 3.22
N SER A 243 -30.53 -17.84 2.00
CA SER A 243 -30.91 -18.64 0.83
C SER A 243 -29.81 -18.70 -0.23
N VAL A 244 -28.74 -17.91 -0.07
CA VAL A 244 -27.58 -17.94 -0.97
C VAL A 244 -26.58 -18.98 -0.47
N GLY A 245 -26.10 -19.84 -1.39
CA GLY A 245 -25.14 -20.90 -1.06
C GLY A 245 -23.69 -20.43 -0.88
N GLY A 246 -23.31 -19.29 -1.46
CA GLY A 246 -21.96 -18.71 -1.39
C GLY A 246 -21.87 -17.42 -0.57
N PRO A 247 -20.66 -16.89 -0.35
CA PRO A 247 -20.46 -15.64 0.37
C PRO A 247 -20.94 -14.43 -0.45
N ILE A 248 -21.31 -13.36 0.25
CA ILE A 248 -21.76 -12.10 -0.35
C ILE A 248 -20.80 -11.00 0.08
N VAL A 249 -20.26 -10.28 -0.88
CA VAL A 249 -19.25 -9.25 -0.65
C VAL A 249 -19.74 -7.86 -1.09
N PHE A 250 -19.46 -6.87 -0.25
CA PHE A 250 -19.78 -5.46 -0.48
C PHE A 250 -18.51 -4.61 -0.36
N VAL A 251 -18.25 -3.73 -1.33
CA VAL A 251 -17.21 -2.70 -1.24
C VAL A 251 -17.88 -1.33 -1.15
N ILE A 252 -17.87 -0.76 0.04
CA ILE A 252 -18.68 0.41 0.39
C ILE A 252 -17.77 1.61 0.59
N LYS A 253 -18.10 2.73 -0.04
CA LYS A 253 -17.44 4.01 0.24
C LYS A 253 -17.78 4.49 1.65
N LYS A 254 -16.80 5.05 2.36
CA LYS A 254 -17.01 5.78 3.63
C LYS A 254 -17.79 7.08 3.41
N TRP A 255 -19.07 6.94 3.15
CA TRP A 255 -20.00 8.02 2.90
C TRP A 255 -21.32 7.74 3.60
N ALA A 256 -21.78 8.70 4.41
CA ALA A 256 -22.90 8.49 5.32
C ALA A 256 -24.16 7.96 4.62
N SER A 257 -24.56 8.53 3.47
CA SER A 257 -25.77 8.08 2.78
C SER A 257 -25.64 6.69 2.16
N VAL A 258 -24.45 6.27 1.73
CA VAL A 258 -24.24 4.93 1.16
C VAL A 258 -24.30 3.87 2.27
N LEU A 259 -23.65 4.14 3.41
CA LEU A 259 -23.71 3.27 4.58
C LEU A 259 -25.15 3.15 5.13
N ASN A 260 -25.88 4.27 5.19
CA ASN A 260 -27.28 4.26 5.61
C ASN A 260 -28.15 3.44 4.64
N ASN A 261 -27.93 3.58 3.33
CA ASN A 261 -28.66 2.79 2.33
C ASN A 261 -28.41 1.29 2.51
N LEU A 262 -27.17 0.88 2.80
CA LEU A 262 -26.85 -0.53 3.07
C LEU A 262 -27.55 -1.02 4.34
N TYR A 263 -27.45 -0.26 5.43
CA TYR A 263 -28.14 -0.55 6.69
C TYR A 263 -29.65 -0.75 6.48
N GLU A 264 -30.32 0.24 5.90
CA GLU A 264 -31.77 0.19 5.68
C GLU A 264 -32.16 -0.99 4.79
N TRP A 265 -31.38 -1.24 3.73
CA TRP A 265 -31.66 -2.36 2.84
C TRP A 265 -31.56 -3.72 3.54
N ILE A 266 -30.53 -3.95 4.36
CA ILE A 266 -30.39 -5.20 5.12
C ILE A 266 -31.56 -5.34 6.10
N ALA A 267 -31.89 -4.27 6.84
CA ALA A 267 -32.98 -4.26 7.80
C ALA A 267 -34.34 -4.54 7.16
N GLU A 268 -34.67 -3.84 6.07
CA GLU A 268 -35.91 -4.02 5.32
C GLU A 268 -36.01 -5.42 4.70
N LYS A 269 -34.94 -5.88 4.03
CA LYS A 269 -34.93 -7.15 3.29
C LYS A 269 -35.09 -8.37 4.19
N HIS A 270 -34.62 -8.25 5.44
CA HIS A 270 -34.67 -9.31 6.44
C HIS A 270 -35.68 -9.05 7.56
N SER A 271 -36.51 -7.99 7.44
CA SER A 271 -37.53 -7.61 8.42
C SER A 271 -36.98 -7.55 9.85
N LEU A 272 -35.85 -6.87 10.02
CA LEU A 272 -35.12 -6.79 11.28
C LEU A 272 -35.63 -5.63 12.15
N ASP A 273 -35.70 -5.88 13.44
CA ASP A 273 -35.98 -4.92 14.50
C ASP A 273 -34.96 -5.14 15.63
N VAL A 274 -33.94 -4.29 15.66
CA VAL A 274 -32.82 -4.41 16.61
C VAL A 274 -33.30 -4.22 18.05
N GLU A 275 -34.29 -3.36 18.28
CA GLU A 275 -34.84 -3.07 19.61
C GLU A 275 -35.69 -4.24 20.13
N ALA A 276 -36.45 -4.88 19.25
CA ALA A 276 -37.16 -6.13 19.55
C ALA A 276 -36.24 -7.37 19.57
N GLY A 277 -34.93 -7.21 19.37
CA GLY A 277 -33.94 -8.29 19.36
C GLY A 277 -33.94 -9.16 18.11
N GLN A 278 -34.66 -8.76 17.06
CA GLN A 278 -34.71 -9.44 15.76
C GLN A 278 -33.46 -9.07 14.94
N LYS A 279 -32.47 -9.97 14.99
CA LYS A 279 -31.15 -9.80 14.35
C LYS A 279 -30.82 -11.00 13.47
N LEU A 280 -29.91 -10.80 12.53
CA LEU A 280 -29.39 -11.87 11.68
C LEU A 280 -28.48 -12.81 12.46
N ASN A 281 -28.72 -14.11 12.31
CA ASN A 281 -27.80 -15.15 12.79
C ASN A 281 -26.63 -15.39 11.81
N THR A 282 -26.72 -14.89 10.60
CA THR A 282 -25.61 -14.92 9.63
C THR A 282 -24.39 -14.19 10.19
N GLN A 283 -23.18 -14.60 9.81
CA GLN A 283 -21.93 -14.05 10.30
C GLN A 283 -21.46 -12.90 9.40
N LEU A 284 -21.18 -11.76 10.02
CA LEU A 284 -20.62 -10.57 9.37
C LEU A 284 -19.13 -10.43 9.68
N LEU A 285 -18.32 -10.27 8.63
CA LEU A 285 -16.97 -9.71 8.72
C LEU A 285 -16.98 -8.32 8.07
N LEU A 286 -16.74 -7.28 8.87
CA LEU A 286 -16.62 -5.89 8.43
C LEU A 286 -15.17 -5.45 8.54
N ILE A 287 -14.53 -5.23 7.40
CA ILE A 287 -13.17 -4.71 7.28
C ILE A 287 -13.23 -3.22 7.01
N ASP A 288 -12.52 -2.43 7.81
CA ASP A 288 -12.45 -0.99 7.67
C ASP A 288 -11.03 -0.59 7.25
N ASP A 289 -10.82 -0.31 5.96
CA ASP A 289 -9.53 0.10 5.41
C ASP A 289 -9.30 1.61 5.65
N GLU A 290 -8.11 2.00 6.09
CA GLU A 290 -7.83 3.36 6.59
C GLU A 290 -8.74 3.73 7.77
N ALA A 291 -8.85 2.85 8.77
CA ALA A 291 -9.75 2.99 9.93
C ALA A 291 -9.46 4.22 10.82
N ASP A 292 -8.32 4.88 10.62
CA ASP A 292 -7.95 6.17 11.22
C ASP A 292 -8.76 7.35 10.63
N TYR A 293 -9.37 7.15 9.45
CA TYR A 293 -10.08 8.20 8.73
C TYR A 293 -11.58 7.94 8.60
N ALA A 294 -12.38 8.96 8.94
CA ALA A 294 -13.84 9.06 8.84
C ALA A 294 -14.67 8.10 9.72
N SER A 295 -14.15 6.92 10.06
CA SER A 295 -14.84 5.94 10.92
C SER A 295 -14.82 6.31 12.40
N ILE A 296 -13.83 7.10 12.84
CA ILE A 296 -13.70 7.58 14.22
C ILE A 296 -14.77 8.64 14.52
N ASN A 297 -15.32 8.61 15.74
CA ASN A 297 -16.17 9.68 16.21
C ASN A 297 -15.32 10.90 16.58
N THR A 298 -15.37 11.96 15.77
CA THR A 298 -14.60 13.20 15.99
C THR A 298 -15.40 14.30 16.69
N LYS A 299 -16.63 14.01 17.13
CA LYS A 299 -17.43 14.94 17.92
C LYS A 299 -17.02 14.87 19.38
N HIS A 300 -16.90 16.01 20.04
CA HIS A 300 -16.38 16.13 21.40
C HIS A 300 -17.48 16.22 22.47
N GLU A 301 -18.72 16.52 22.08
CA GLU A 301 -19.84 16.57 23.00
C GLU A 301 -20.30 15.15 23.35
N LYS A 302 -20.48 14.87 24.65
CA LYS A 302 -20.87 13.56 25.14
C LYS A 302 -22.18 13.11 24.51
N GLY A 303 -22.18 11.92 23.90
CA GLY A 303 -23.36 11.35 23.22
C GLY A 303 -23.54 11.76 21.76
N ASP A 304 -22.70 12.66 21.25
CA ASP A 304 -22.80 13.21 19.91
C ASP A 304 -21.99 12.34 18.93
N ILE A 305 -22.62 11.79 17.88
CA ILE A 305 -22.01 10.75 17.01
C ILE A 305 -21.92 11.23 15.56
N THR A 306 -20.75 11.07 14.92
CA THR A 306 -20.60 11.36 13.49
C THR A 306 -21.46 10.41 12.64
N ALA A 307 -21.98 10.88 11.51
CA ALA A 307 -22.92 10.09 10.69
C ALA A 307 -22.31 8.79 10.16
N ILE A 308 -21.02 8.79 9.80
CA ILE A 308 -20.32 7.59 9.31
C ILE A 308 -20.14 6.57 10.45
N ASN A 309 -19.59 6.99 11.59
CA ASN A 309 -19.43 6.13 12.76
C ASN A 309 -20.77 5.51 13.20
N ASN A 310 -21.82 6.33 13.30
CA ASN A 310 -23.19 5.86 13.61
C ASN A 310 -23.66 4.76 12.66
N ASN A 311 -23.50 4.95 11.34
CA ASN A 311 -23.97 3.97 10.37
C ASN A 311 -23.17 2.67 10.39
N ILE A 312 -21.87 2.72 10.69
CA ILE A 312 -21.05 1.50 10.90
C ILE A 312 -21.59 0.72 12.11
N ARG A 313 -21.81 1.39 13.25
CA ARG A 313 -22.36 0.76 14.46
C ARG A 313 -23.75 0.18 14.22
N LYS A 314 -24.60 0.87 13.45
CA LYS A 314 -25.93 0.38 13.03
C LYS A 314 -25.85 -0.88 12.16
N ILE A 315 -24.93 -0.95 11.19
CA ILE A 315 -24.75 -2.17 10.39
C ILE A 315 -24.33 -3.33 11.27
N LEU A 316 -23.38 -3.11 12.19
CA LEU A 316 -22.90 -4.14 13.12
C LEU A 316 -24.02 -4.64 14.04
N SER A 317 -24.93 -3.75 14.49
CA SER A 317 -26.01 -4.10 15.42
C SER A 317 -27.09 -5.02 14.82
N LEU A 318 -27.17 -5.12 13.48
CA LEU A 318 -28.09 -5.99 12.75
C LEU A 318 -27.75 -7.49 12.89
N PHE A 319 -26.55 -7.84 13.34
CA PHE A 319 -26.06 -9.21 13.39
C PHE A 319 -25.83 -9.68 14.83
N ASN A 320 -26.17 -10.94 15.13
CA ASN A 320 -25.84 -11.58 16.40
C ASN A 320 -24.37 -12.03 16.46
N ARG A 321 -23.73 -12.19 15.30
CA ARG A 321 -22.35 -12.66 15.12
C ARG A 321 -21.63 -11.72 14.17
N SER A 322 -20.86 -10.78 14.73
CA SER A 322 -20.18 -9.74 13.95
C SER A 322 -18.74 -9.55 14.36
N THR A 323 -17.88 -9.31 13.38
CA THR A 323 -16.48 -8.94 13.58
C THR A 323 -16.23 -7.62 12.84
N TYR A 324 -15.80 -6.59 13.55
CA TYR A 324 -15.27 -5.37 12.96
C TYR A 324 -13.75 -5.37 13.13
N ILE A 325 -13.03 -5.10 12.05
CA ILE A 325 -11.56 -5.00 12.07
C ILE A 325 -11.14 -3.74 11.34
N GLY A 326 -10.55 -2.81 12.09
CA GLY A 326 -9.88 -1.65 11.51
C GLY A 326 -8.49 -2.01 10.98
N TYR A 327 -8.17 -1.61 9.77
CA TYR A 327 -6.82 -1.68 9.20
C TYR A 327 -6.26 -0.27 9.06
N THR A 328 -5.10 0.00 9.65
CA THR A 328 -4.49 1.33 9.59
C THR A 328 -2.96 1.32 9.69
N ALA A 329 -2.35 2.40 9.21
CA ALA A 329 -0.94 2.73 9.48
C ALA A 329 -0.75 3.62 10.72
N THR A 330 -1.79 4.35 11.14
CA THR A 330 -1.74 5.35 12.21
C THR A 330 -2.83 5.07 13.24
N PRO A 331 -2.58 4.15 14.19
CA PRO A 331 -3.61 3.66 15.11
C PRO A 331 -4.05 4.67 16.18
N PHE A 332 -3.42 5.84 16.29
CA PHE A 332 -3.65 6.80 17.38
C PHE A 332 -5.14 7.12 17.57
N ALA A 333 -5.85 7.50 16.51
CA ALA A 333 -7.27 7.84 16.61
C ALA A 333 -8.14 6.64 17.06
N ASN A 334 -7.76 5.41 16.69
CA ASN A 334 -8.49 4.19 17.05
C ASN A 334 -8.28 3.78 18.52
N ILE A 335 -7.07 3.93 19.05
CA ILE A 335 -6.74 3.55 20.43
C ILE A 335 -7.19 4.57 21.46
N PHE A 336 -7.44 5.82 21.05
CA PHE A 336 -7.98 6.88 21.91
C PHE A 336 -9.51 6.94 21.94
N ILE A 337 -10.22 6.03 21.24
CA ILE A 337 -11.67 5.86 21.43
C ILE A 337 -11.91 5.47 22.89
N ASN A 338 -12.75 6.22 23.59
CA ASN A 338 -13.09 5.94 24.98
C ASN A 338 -13.92 4.64 25.07
N PRO A 339 -13.40 3.57 25.70
CA PRO A 339 -14.13 2.30 25.80
C PRO A 339 -15.35 2.39 26.73
N ASP A 340 -15.40 3.38 27.62
CA ASP A 340 -16.45 3.54 28.64
C ASP A 340 -17.55 4.55 28.21
N GLU A 341 -17.48 5.09 26.99
CA GLU A 341 -18.51 6.01 26.49
C GLU A 341 -19.79 5.25 26.10
N GLU A 342 -20.76 5.23 27.02
CA GLU A 342 -22.08 4.66 26.76
C GLU A 342 -22.90 5.57 25.83
N HIS A 343 -23.32 5.03 24.68
CA HIS A 343 -24.30 5.67 23.80
C HIS A 343 -25.64 4.94 23.90
N ILE A 344 -26.67 5.66 24.32
CA ILE A 344 -28.03 5.15 24.41
C ILE A 344 -28.51 4.76 22.99
N ASN A 345 -28.94 3.51 22.82
CA ASN A 345 -29.61 2.94 21.62
C ASN A 345 -28.73 2.63 20.38
N ILE A 346 -27.41 2.82 20.43
CA ILE A 346 -26.48 2.43 19.35
C ILE A 346 -25.32 1.75 20.07
N GLY A 347 -25.14 0.44 19.90
CA GLY A 347 -24.20 -0.37 20.68
C GLY A 347 -22.74 0.13 20.67
N ASP A 348 -21.85 -0.64 21.33
CA ASP A 348 -20.46 -0.27 21.59
C ASP A 348 -19.73 0.39 20.40
N ASP A 349 -18.86 1.36 20.69
CA ASP A 349 -18.02 2.02 19.69
C ASP A 349 -17.02 1.05 19.04
N LEU A 350 -16.20 1.59 18.14
CA LEU A 350 -15.23 0.86 17.34
C LEU A 350 -13.88 0.67 18.05
N PHE A 351 -13.80 0.95 19.36
CA PHE A 351 -12.61 0.66 20.15
C PHE A 351 -12.25 -0.82 20.02
N PRO A 352 -10.99 -1.18 19.70
CA PRO A 352 -10.58 -2.56 19.46
C PRO A 352 -10.42 -3.35 20.76
N ALA A 353 -11.52 -3.57 21.47
CA ALA A 353 -11.54 -4.18 22.80
C ALA A 353 -11.08 -5.64 22.84
N ASP A 354 -11.21 -6.36 21.72
CA ASP A 354 -10.94 -7.80 21.67
C ASP A 354 -9.51 -8.11 21.27
N PHE A 355 -8.95 -7.41 20.27
CA PHE A 355 -7.57 -7.63 19.85
C PHE A 355 -6.93 -6.46 19.10
N MET A 356 -5.61 -6.35 19.22
CA MET A 356 -4.75 -5.46 18.46
C MET A 356 -3.55 -6.27 17.92
N ILE A 357 -3.31 -6.23 16.61
CA ILE A 357 -2.26 -7.02 15.96
C ILE A 357 -1.39 -6.11 15.10
N ARG A 358 -0.06 -6.16 15.28
CA ARG A 358 0.92 -5.53 14.38
C ARG A 358 1.39 -6.53 13.35
N ILE A 359 1.18 -6.24 12.07
CA ILE A 359 1.73 -7.00 10.94
C ILE A 359 3.24 -6.72 10.87
N PRO A 360 4.09 -7.77 10.80
CA PRO A 360 5.53 -7.59 10.65
C PRO A 360 5.88 -7.11 9.23
N THR A 361 7.00 -6.39 9.11
CA THR A 361 7.55 -5.94 7.82
C THR A 361 8.82 -6.71 7.48
N PRO A 362 9.04 -7.13 6.23
CA PRO A 362 10.31 -7.70 5.80
C PRO A 362 11.40 -6.64 5.67
N ASP A 363 12.66 -7.08 5.62
CA ASP A 363 13.83 -6.18 5.51
C ASP A 363 13.89 -5.40 4.19
N SER A 364 13.17 -5.88 3.17
CA SER A 364 13.02 -5.21 1.88
C SER A 364 12.09 -3.98 1.92
N TYR A 365 11.36 -3.79 3.02
CA TYR A 365 10.48 -2.66 3.23
C TYR A 365 11.28 -1.46 3.74
N VAL A 366 11.15 -0.34 3.02
CA VAL A 366 11.73 0.94 3.39
C VAL A 366 10.63 1.80 4.02
N GLY A 367 10.81 2.19 5.27
CA GLY A 367 9.79 2.89 6.06
C GLY A 367 10.38 3.95 6.97
N GLN A 368 9.69 4.23 8.07
CA GLN A 368 10.06 5.28 9.02
C GLN A 368 11.49 5.10 9.54
N LYS A 369 11.85 3.87 9.96
CA LYS A 369 13.19 3.53 10.46
C LYS A 369 14.32 3.85 9.48
N HIS A 370 14.07 3.74 8.18
CA HIS A 370 15.11 4.03 7.19
C HIS A 370 15.33 5.54 7.02
N PHE A 371 14.25 6.32 6.98
CA PHE A 371 14.34 7.75 6.69
C PHE A 371 14.54 8.63 7.93
N PHE A 372 14.05 8.23 9.09
CA PHE A 372 13.91 9.12 10.25
C PHE A 372 14.49 8.55 11.55
N GLN A 373 15.26 7.46 11.47
CA GLN A 373 16.03 6.99 12.63
C GLN A 373 17.51 7.18 12.31
N SER A 374 18.18 7.95 13.18
CA SER A 374 19.54 8.48 12.99
C SER A 374 20.53 7.47 12.43
N ASN A 375 21.01 7.74 11.20
CA ASN A 375 22.31 7.26 10.75
C ASN A 375 23.32 8.38 11.04
N ASN A 376 24.35 8.10 11.84
CA ASN A 376 25.45 9.05 12.11
C ASN A 376 26.34 9.32 10.86
N ASP A 377 25.90 8.93 9.67
CA ASP A 377 26.65 9.01 8.42
C ASP A 377 25.94 9.94 7.43
N THR A 378 26.59 11.04 7.08
CA THR A 378 26.00 12.13 6.29
C THR A 378 25.95 11.86 4.79
N LYS A 379 26.68 10.87 4.26
CA LYS A 379 26.66 10.54 2.82
C LYS A 379 25.62 9.48 2.47
N ALA A 380 25.46 8.49 3.35
CA ALA A 380 24.49 7.42 3.20
C ALA A 380 23.06 7.85 3.62
N ASP A 381 22.90 9.03 4.21
CA ASP A 381 21.60 9.50 4.70
C ASP A 381 20.57 9.55 3.56
N PRO A 382 19.43 8.82 3.69
CA PRO A 382 18.36 8.90 2.72
C PRO A 382 17.59 10.22 2.78
N VAL A 383 17.82 11.08 3.78
CA VAL A 383 17.19 12.39 3.88
C VAL A 383 18.16 13.54 3.61
N VAL A 384 17.70 14.52 2.86
CA VAL A 384 18.42 15.75 2.53
C VAL A 384 17.60 16.93 3.01
N ILE A 385 18.15 17.72 3.94
CA ILE A 385 17.49 18.92 4.43
C ILE A 385 17.66 20.07 3.43
N VAL A 386 16.55 20.72 3.06
CA VAL A 386 16.52 21.84 2.10
C VAL A 386 15.96 23.12 2.72
N ASP A 387 16.56 24.26 2.36
CA ASP A 387 16.22 25.59 2.87
C ASP A 387 16.12 26.68 1.78
N ASP A 388 16.54 26.41 0.54
CA ASP A 388 16.55 27.36 -0.58
C ASP A 388 15.29 27.32 -1.45
N TYR A 389 14.32 26.47 -1.10
CA TYR A 389 13.11 26.20 -1.88
C TYR A 389 12.20 27.42 -2.10
N GLU A 390 12.26 28.42 -1.21
CA GLU A 390 11.49 29.66 -1.34
C GLU A 390 11.90 30.51 -2.55
N ARG A 391 13.09 30.26 -3.13
CA ARG A 391 13.55 30.90 -4.38
C ARG A 391 12.64 30.60 -5.57
N LEU A 392 12.05 29.39 -5.59
CA LEU A 392 11.09 28.99 -6.62
C LEU A 392 9.67 29.37 -6.21
N LEU A 393 9.29 29.02 -4.98
CA LEU A 393 7.94 29.26 -4.50
C LEU A 393 7.90 29.48 -2.98
N PRO A 394 7.46 30.65 -2.52
CA PRO A 394 7.25 30.92 -1.09
C PRO A 394 6.24 29.95 -0.45
N VAL A 395 6.41 29.61 0.82
CA VAL A 395 5.47 28.74 1.58
C VAL A 395 4.04 29.27 1.50
N LYS A 396 3.88 30.59 1.65
CA LYS A 396 2.59 31.28 1.54
C LYS A 396 2.38 31.75 0.10
N SER A 397 1.82 30.85 -0.72
CA SER A 397 1.54 31.13 -2.12
C SER A 397 0.04 31.18 -2.43
N LYS A 398 -0.34 32.05 -3.37
CA LYS A 398 -1.67 32.18 -3.97
C LYS A 398 -1.59 31.79 -5.45
N LYS A 399 -2.73 31.67 -6.12
CA LYS A 399 -2.80 31.19 -7.53
C LYS A 399 -2.01 32.08 -8.51
N ASP A 400 -1.87 33.35 -8.17
CA ASP A 400 -1.21 34.41 -8.91
C ASP A 400 0.27 34.62 -8.50
N THR A 401 0.76 33.91 -7.48
CA THR A 401 2.17 33.99 -7.07
C THR A 401 3.08 33.64 -8.26
N PRO A 402 4.07 34.48 -8.60
CA PRO A 402 5.03 34.17 -9.64
C PRO A 402 5.93 33.00 -9.21
N VAL A 403 6.22 32.09 -10.14
CA VAL A 403 7.20 31.02 -9.95
C VAL A 403 8.57 31.60 -10.28
N GLY A 404 9.50 31.47 -9.34
CA GLY A 404 10.86 32.00 -9.43
C GLY A 404 11.82 31.04 -10.13
N VAL A 405 13.09 31.10 -9.72
CA VAL A 405 14.16 30.28 -10.31
C VAL A 405 14.26 28.94 -9.59
N LEU A 406 14.59 27.89 -10.34
CA LEU A 406 14.80 26.55 -9.80
C LEU A 406 15.96 26.54 -8.78
N PRO A 407 15.72 26.19 -7.51
CA PRO A 407 16.75 26.15 -6.46
C PRO A 407 17.75 25.04 -6.72
N GLU A 408 18.94 25.18 -6.13
CA GLU A 408 20.01 24.20 -6.35
C GLU A 408 19.65 22.85 -5.73
N SER A 409 18.96 22.85 -4.59
CA SER A 409 18.48 21.60 -3.97
C SER A 409 17.52 20.81 -4.87
N LEU A 410 16.65 21.49 -5.63
CA LEU A 410 15.74 20.83 -6.57
C LEU A 410 16.48 20.36 -7.83
N LYS A 411 17.47 21.11 -8.31
CA LYS A 411 18.37 20.65 -9.37
C LYS A 411 19.13 19.39 -8.95
N GLU A 412 19.70 19.38 -7.74
CA GLU A 412 20.35 18.22 -7.13
C GLU A 412 19.41 17.02 -7.05
N ALA A 413 18.16 17.22 -6.62
CA ALA A 413 17.16 16.15 -6.55
C ALA A 413 16.83 15.57 -7.94
N ILE A 414 16.70 16.41 -8.97
CA ILE A 414 16.49 15.98 -10.36
C ILE A 414 17.72 15.18 -10.86
N ARG A 415 18.94 15.67 -10.63
CA ARG A 415 20.17 14.94 -10.99
C ARG A 415 20.25 13.58 -10.27
N CYS A 416 19.93 13.53 -8.98
CA CYS A 416 19.83 12.27 -8.22
C CYS A 416 18.82 11.29 -8.82
N TYR A 417 17.70 11.79 -9.31
CA TYR A 417 16.69 10.95 -9.97
C TYR A 417 17.22 10.35 -11.27
N LEU A 418 17.85 11.16 -12.11
CA LEU A 418 18.43 10.70 -13.39
C LEU A 418 19.53 9.66 -13.16
N ILE A 419 20.40 9.90 -12.17
CA ILE A 419 21.41 8.94 -11.71
C ILE A 419 20.75 7.65 -11.26
N THR A 420 19.69 7.73 -10.44
CA THR A 420 18.96 6.55 -9.96
C THR A 420 18.37 5.73 -11.11
N VAL A 421 17.79 6.39 -12.12
CA VAL A 421 17.28 5.71 -13.33
C VAL A 421 18.41 4.98 -14.06
N ALA A 422 19.58 5.60 -14.17
CA ALA A 422 20.76 5.00 -14.82
C ALA A 422 21.30 3.81 -14.02
N VAL A 423 21.47 3.94 -12.70
CA VAL A 423 21.92 2.85 -11.82
C VAL A 423 20.94 1.69 -11.84
N ARG A 424 19.63 1.94 -11.72
CA ARG A 424 18.62 0.87 -11.82
C ARG A 424 18.64 0.17 -13.18
N SER A 425 18.93 0.91 -14.26
CA SER A 425 19.12 0.31 -15.58
C SER A 425 20.35 -0.60 -15.63
N LEU A 426 21.45 -0.20 -15.00
CA LEU A 426 22.69 -0.97 -14.89
C LEU A 426 22.47 -2.26 -14.06
N LEU A 427 21.81 -2.15 -12.91
CA LEU A 427 21.50 -3.24 -11.98
C LEU A 427 20.48 -4.28 -12.51
N GLY A 428 19.99 -4.11 -13.73
CA GLY A 428 19.12 -5.11 -14.38
C GLY A 428 17.64 -4.78 -14.38
N ALA A 429 17.25 -3.53 -14.11
CA ALA A 429 15.86 -3.06 -14.23
C ALA A 429 15.66 -1.99 -15.34
N PRO A 430 16.20 -2.16 -16.57
CA PRO A 430 16.17 -1.13 -17.62
C PRO A 430 14.75 -0.76 -18.09
N LYS A 431 13.81 -1.69 -17.97
CA LYS A 431 12.39 -1.56 -18.34
C LYS A 431 11.46 -1.29 -17.15
N ALA A 432 12.00 -1.04 -15.95
CA ALA A 432 11.18 -0.73 -14.78
C ALA A 432 10.60 0.68 -14.86
N HIS A 433 9.45 0.88 -14.21
CA HIS A 433 8.95 2.21 -13.91
C HIS A 433 9.88 2.91 -12.90
N ASN A 434 10.08 4.20 -13.10
CA ASN A 434 10.86 5.08 -12.25
C ASN A 434 10.07 6.37 -12.06
N THR A 435 9.97 6.84 -10.82
CA THR A 435 9.23 8.05 -10.53
C THR A 435 10.01 8.92 -9.55
N MET A 436 9.97 10.23 -9.79
CA MET A 436 10.27 11.28 -8.83
C MET A 436 8.99 12.03 -8.50
N LEU A 437 8.83 12.41 -7.23
CA LEU A 437 7.71 13.24 -6.78
C LEU A 437 8.21 14.63 -6.38
N ILE A 438 7.60 15.68 -6.91
CA ILE A 438 7.78 17.07 -6.47
C ILE A 438 6.46 17.57 -5.89
N ASN A 439 6.45 17.88 -4.59
CA ASN A 439 5.26 18.30 -3.86
C ASN A 439 5.56 19.57 -3.05
N MET A 440 5.38 20.72 -3.69
CA MET A 440 5.63 22.04 -3.10
C MET A 440 4.34 22.82 -2.82
N THR A 441 3.24 22.52 -3.54
CA THR A 441 1.99 23.28 -3.42
C THR A 441 0.77 22.43 -3.74
N HIS A 442 -0.37 22.80 -3.18
CA HIS A 442 -1.67 22.20 -3.48
C HIS A 442 -2.41 22.89 -4.63
N LEU A 443 -1.95 24.07 -5.04
CA LEU A 443 -2.60 24.90 -6.06
C LEU A 443 -2.24 24.41 -7.46
N THR A 444 -3.23 23.93 -8.21
CA THR A 444 -3.02 23.33 -9.54
C THR A 444 -2.31 24.26 -10.52
N VAL A 445 -2.69 25.53 -10.56
CA VAL A 445 -2.07 26.54 -11.45
C VAL A 445 -0.58 26.70 -11.19
N LEU A 446 -0.13 26.58 -9.94
CA LEU A 446 1.28 26.67 -9.61
C LEU A 446 2.02 25.34 -9.90
N GLN A 447 1.32 24.20 -9.83
CA GLN A 447 1.89 22.91 -10.21
C GLN A 447 2.23 22.89 -11.70
N ASP A 448 1.35 23.43 -12.54
CA ASP A 448 1.58 23.55 -13.99
C ASP A 448 2.82 24.41 -14.28
N LYS A 449 2.92 25.60 -13.65
CA LYS A 449 4.09 26.48 -13.81
C LYS A 449 5.39 25.87 -13.28
N ILE A 450 5.34 25.10 -12.18
CA ILE A 450 6.53 24.39 -11.70
C ILE A 450 6.94 23.31 -12.70
N ALA A 451 5.99 22.60 -13.31
CA ALA A 451 6.29 21.59 -14.32
C ALA A 451 6.97 22.22 -15.56
N GLU A 452 6.54 23.41 -15.99
CA GLU A 452 7.20 24.17 -17.06
C GLU A 452 8.68 24.44 -16.74
N VAL A 453 8.98 25.02 -15.57
CA VAL A 453 10.38 25.34 -15.18
C VAL A 453 11.23 24.07 -14.98
N VAL A 454 10.63 22.96 -14.52
CA VAL A 454 11.32 21.68 -14.40
C VAL A 454 11.61 21.07 -15.77
N ASP A 455 10.68 21.18 -16.73
CA ASP A 455 10.88 20.66 -18.09
C ASP A 455 11.93 21.49 -18.85
N GLU A 456 11.98 22.81 -18.66
CA GLU A 456 13.06 23.67 -19.18
C GLU A 456 14.44 23.20 -18.69
N TYR A 457 14.59 22.92 -17.39
CA TYR A 457 15.85 22.38 -16.85
C TYR A 457 16.17 20.97 -17.38
N MET A 458 15.15 20.14 -17.57
CA MET A 458 15.33 18.83 -18.20
C MET A 458 15.79 18.94 -19.66
N ASP A 459 15.32 19.93 -20.41
CA ASP A 459 15.78 20.21 -21.78
C ASP A 459 17.22 20.69 -21.81
N GLU A 460 17.64 21.52 -20.86
CA GLU A 460 19.06 21.90 -20.70
C GLU A 460 19.94 20.66 -20.50
N ILE A 461 19.55 19.74 -19.60
CA ILE A 461 20.27 18.49 -19.37
C ILE A 461 20.27 17.61 -20.62
N ARG A 462 19.13 17.46 -21.31
CA ARG A 462 19.02 16.66 -22.56
C ARG A 462 20.00 17.16 -23.62
N ASN A 463 19.99 18.48 -23.88
CA ASN A 463 20.86 19.10 -24.87
C ASN A 463 22.34 18.93 -24.52
N ALA A 464 22.70 19.13 -23.24
CA ALA A 464 24.06 18.95 -22.77
C ALA A 464 24.52 17.48 -22.87
N ALA A 465 23.63 16.54 -22.53
CA ALA A 465 23.88 15.11 -22.60
C ALA A 465 24.03 14.61 -24.05
N ASP A 466 23.19 15.08 -24.99
CA ASP A 466 23.29 14.68 -26.39
C ASP A 466 24.60 15.13 -27.04
N TYR A 467 25.13 16.28 -26.63
CA TYR A 467 26.44 16.76 -27.03
C TYR A 467 27.59 15.98 -26.37
N ALA A 468 27.51 15.75 -25.06
CA ALA A 468 28.63 15.26 -24.25
C ALA A 468 28.78 13.73 -24.24
N LEU A 469 27.67 12.99 -24.28
CA LEU A 469 27.65 11.51 -24.14
C LEU A 469 28.15 10.75 -25.37
N GLY A 470 28.60 11.46 -26.41
CA GLY A 470 29.36 10.90 -27.54
C GLY A 470 30.87 10.82 -27.30
N TYR A 471 31.38 11.39 -26.20
CA TYR A 471 32.80 11.40 -25.85
C TYR A 471 33.11 10.41 -24.72
N PRO A 472 34.38 9.99 -24.55
CA PRO A 472 34.83 9.36 -23.32
C PRO A 472 34.57 10.25 -22.10
N LEU A 473 34.33 9.65 -20.94
CA LEU A 473 33.95 10.35 -19.70
C LEU A 473 34.86 11.53 -19.37
N GLU A 474 36.19 11.34 -19.38
CA GLU A 474 37.16 12.40 -19.08
C GLU A 474 36.97 13.65 -19.97
N ALA A 475 36.75 13.43 -21.27
CA ALA A 475 36.54 14.51 -22.22
C ALA A 475 35.15 15.15 -22.04
N ALA A 476 34.13 14.37 -21.66
CA ALA A 476 32.79 14.89 -21.42
C ALA A 476 32.74 15.78 -20.16
N LEU A 477 33.43 15.39 -19.08
CA LEU A 477 33.53 16.18 -17.84
C LEU A 477 34.15 17.55 -18.09
N GLY A 478 35.16 17.63 -18.97
CA GLY A 478 35.78 18.91 -19.34
C GLY A 478 34.97 19.77 -20.32
N LYS A 479 33.93 19.22 -20.96
CA LYS A 479 33.16 19.89 -22.03
C LYS A 479 31.73 20.22 -21.66
N SER A 480 31.19 19.63 -20.59
CA SER A 480 29.80 19.78 -20.21
C SER A 480 29.67 19.94 -18.71
N GLU A 481 29.26 21.14 -18.31
CA GLU A 481 28.95 21.46 -16.91
C GLU A 481 27.85 20.53 -16.36
N ALA A 482 26.83 20.20 -17.15
CA ALA A 482 25.77 19.29 -16.73
C ALA A 482 26.29 17.87 -16.39
N ILE A 483 27.26 17.34 -17.14
CA ILE A 483 27.86 16.03 -16.85
C ILE A 483 28.74 16.11 -15.58
N LEU A 484 29.46 17.22 -15.40
CA LEU A 484 30.23 17.48 -14.20
C LEU A 484 29.33 17.57 -12.96
N GLU A 485 28.21 18.30 -13.05
CA GLU A 485 27.21 18.39 -11.99
C GLU A 485 26.57 17.04 -11.65
N LEU A 486 26.29 16.19 -12.66
CA LEU A 486 25.82 14.82 -12.45
C LEU A 486 26.86 14.00 -11.68
N GLN A 487 28.15 14.13 -12.01
CA GLN A 487 29.22 13.46 -11.27
C GLN A 487 29.32 13.98 -9.83
N HIS A 488 29.21 15.29 -9.62
CA HIS A 488 29.20 15.88 -8.28
C HIS A 488 28.02 15.38 -7.45
N SER A 489 26.80 15.36 -8.02
CA SER A 489 25.63 14.82 -7.33
C SER A 489 25.78 13.32 -7.05
N PHE A 490 26.37 12.55 -7.96
CA PHE A 490 26.66 11.13 -7.73
C PHE A 490 27.54 10.94 -6.49
N ASN A 491 28.69 11.61 -6.47
CA ASN A 491 29.68 11.52 -5.39
C ASN A 491 29.17 12.09 -4.05
N LYS A 492 28.22 13.03 -4.11
CA LYS A 492 27.64 13.68 -2.92
C LYS A 492 26.60 12.79 -2.24
N PHE A 493 25.73 12.13 -3.00
CA PHE A 493 24.51 11.52 -2.46
C PHE A 493 24.51 9.98 -2.45
N PHE A 494 25.38 9.32 -3.22
CA PHE A 494 25.34 7.86 -3.33
C PHE A 494 26.64 7.23 -2.84
N GLU A 495 26.48 6.22 -2.00
CA GLU A 495 27.53 5.33 -1.54
C GLU A 495 27.12 3.89 -1.89
N ILE A 496 27.43 3.53 -3.13
CA ILE A 496 27.08 2.25 -3.76
C ILE A 496 28.33 1.61 -4.39
N ASN A 497 28.22 0.36 -4.81
CA ASN A 497 29.37 -0.38 -5.37
C ASN A 497 29.77 0.14 -6.76
N GLU A 498 28.80 0.63 -7.53
CA GLU A 498 28.98 1.15 -8.87
C GLU A 498 29.70 2.51 -8.84
N THR A 499 30.51 2.79 -9.86
CA THR A 499 31.20 4.07 -10.02
C THR A 499 30.44 4.99 -10.99
N PHE A 500 30.84 6.28 -11.04
CA PHE A 500 30.28 7.21 -12.04
C PHE A 500 30.60 6.75 -13.47
N GLU A 501 31.73 6.07 -13.67
CA GLU A 501 32.13 5.54 -14.97
C GLU A 501 31.22 4.40 -15.42
N ASP A 502 30.79 3.54 -14.50
CA ASP A 502 29.85 2.46 -14.78
C ASP A 502 28.48 2.98 -15.22
N ILE A 503 28.01 4.08 -14.62
CA ILE A 503 26.68 4.65 -14.92
C ILE A 503 26.67 5.55 -16.16
N TYR A 504 27.83 6.11 -16.53
CA TYR A 504 27.94 7.10 -17.60
C TYR A 504 27.31 6.65 -18.94
N PRO A 505 27.51 5.41 -19.42
CA PRO A 505 26.86 4.89 -20.64
C PRO A 505 25.33 4.81 -20.54
N HIS A 506 24.78 4.73 -19.33
CA HIS A 506 23.34 4.58 -19.08
C HIS A 506 22.62 5.92 -18.94
N LEU A 507 23.34 7.02 -18.69
CA LEU A 507 22.77 8.36 -18.51
C LEU A 507 21.98 8.82 -19.73
N LYS A 508 22.45 8.54 -20.96
CA LYS A 508 21.75 8.97 -22.19
C LYS A 508 20.33 8.43 -22.25
N ARG A 509 20.17 7.13 -21.95
CA ARG A 509 18.87 6.46 -21.92
C ARG A 509 18.01 6.99 -20.78
N ALA A 510 18.59 7.20 -19.60
CA ALA A 510 17.89 7.71 -18.43
C ALA A 510 17.31 9.13 -18.66
N ILE A 511 18.14 10.02 -19.21
CA ILE A 511 17.79 11.41 -19.52
C ILE A 511 16.73 11.46 -20.63
N GLY A 512 16.98 10.78 -21.76
CA GLY A 512 16.10 10.84 -22.92
C GLY A 512 14.71 10.23 -22.70
N LYS A 513 14.56 9.25 -21.81
CA LYS A 513 13.26 8.60 -21.53
C LYS A 513 12.44 9.28 -20.43
N THR A 514 13.02 10.23 -19.70
CA THR A 514 12.37 10.89 -18.57
C THR A 514 11.37 11.94 -19.07
N LYS A 515 10.13 11.89 -18.56
CA LYS A 515 9.04 12.82 -18.86
C LYS A 515 8.62 13.60 -17.61
N VAL A 516 8.18 14.84 -17.78
CA VAL A 516 7.66 15.68 -16.70
C VAL A 516 6.12 15.70 -16.78
N PHE A 517 5.44 15.55 -15.64
CA PHE A 517 3.98 15.52 -15.57
C PHE A 517 3.46 16.43 -14.45
N ALA A 518 2.47 17.27 -14.74
CA ALA A 518 1.64 17.93 -13.73
C ALA A 518 0.37 17.11 -13.48
N VAL A 519 0.21 16.52 -12.29
CA VAL A 519 -0.89 15.61 -11.97
C VAL A 519 -1.84 16.22 -10.96
N HIS A 520 -3.02 16.64 -11.43
CA HIS A 520 -4.07 17.21 -10.59
C HIS A 520 -5.48 16.89 -11.12
N GLY A 521 -6.51 17.42 -10.47
CA GLY A 521 -7.92 17.13 -10.81
C GLY A 521 -8.39 17.72 -12.15
N LYS A 522 -7.59 18.56 -12.80
CA LYS A 522 -7.91 19.23 -14.07
C LYS A 522 -6.87 18.98 -15.16
N SER A 523 -5.86 18.14 -14.91
CA SER A 523 -4.82 17.88 -15.89
C SER A 523 -5.40 17.12 -17.07
N THR A 524 -5.03 17.51 -18.29
CA THR A 524 -5.38 16.81 -19.53
C THR A 524 -4.56 15.54 -19.71
N GLU A 525 -3.32 15.54 -19.20
CA GLU A 525 -2.48 14.35 -19.16
C GLU A 525 -2.72 13.56 -17.86
N SER A 526 -2.92 12.26 -18.04
CA SER A 526 -3.06 11.29 -16.96
C SER A 526 -1.79 10.45 -16.85
N LEU A 527 -1.23 10.36 -15.64
CA LEU A 527 -0.14 9.44 -15.34
C LEU A 527 -0.68 8.00 -15.37
N ASP A 528 -0.40 7.28 -16.45
CA ASP A 528 -0.85 5.91 -16.68
C ASP A 528 0.35 4.99 -16.94
N TYR A 529 0.78 4.26 -15.90
CA TYR A 529 1.86 3.27 -16.01
C TYR A 529 1.47 2.11 -16.93
N SER A 530 0.18 1.79 -17.05
CA SER A 530 -0.29 0.64 -17.81
C SER A 530 -0.03 0.78 -19.32
N ALA A 531 -0.03 2.01 -19.83
CA ALA A 531 0.34 2.33 -21.21
C ALA A 531 1.84 2.11 -21.50
N TYR A 532 2.69 2.05 -20.47
CA TYR A 532 4.15 1.91 -20.59
C TYR A 532 4.67 0.55 -20.08
N LYS A 533 3.80 -0.44 -19.93
CA LYS A 533 4.14 -1.76 -19.39
C LYS A 533 5.37 -2.40 -20.05
N THR A 534 5.56 -2.25 -21.37
CA THR A 534 6.65 -2.89 -22.12
C THR A 534 8.03 -2.33 -21.80
N ASN A 535 8.16 -1.01 -21.64
CA ASN A 535 9.46 -0.31 -21.59
C ASN A 535 9.68 0.46 -20.28
N GLY A 536 8.69 0.46 -19.39
CA GLY A 536 8.66 1.29 -18.21
C GLY A 536 8.43 2.76 -18.55
N LEU A 537 8.03 3.51 -17.53
CA LEU A 537 7.87 4.96 -17.57
C LEU A 537 8.88 5.56 -16.60
N SER A 538 9.70 6.51 -17.06
CA SER A 538 10.45 7.40 -16.15
C SER A 538 9.72 8.74 -16.08
N ALA A 539 9.19 9.08 -14.91
CA ALA A 539 8.38 10.27 -14.70
C ALA A 539 8.93 11.16 -13.58
N ILE A 540 9.01 12.47 -13.81
CA ILE A 540 9.06 13.48 -12.75
C ILE A 540 7.64 14.03 -12.61
N VAL A 541 7.03 13.82 -11.45
CA VAL A 541 5.62 14.12 -11.22
C VAL A 541 5.49 15.27 -10.25
N ILE A 542 4.88 16.37 -10.70
CA ILE A 542 4.54 17.53 -9.90
C ILE A 542 3.07 17.41 -9.48
N GLY A 543 2.78 17.47 -8.18
CA GLY A 543 1.38 17.54 -7.74
C GLY A 543 1.17 17.65 -6.24
N GLY A 544 -0.09 17.82 -5.87
CA GLY A 544 -0.51 18.12 -4.50
C GLY A 544 -1.40 17.04 -3.89
N HIS A 545 -2.66 17.37 -3.59
CA HIS A 545 -3.54 16.47 -2.83
C HIS A 545 -3.84 15.13 -3.52
N LYS A 546 -3.99 15.14 -4.85
CA LYS A 546 -4.26 13.92 -5.64
C LYS A 546 -3.12 12.90 -5.59
N LEU A 547 -1.88 13.36 -5.41
CA LEU A 547 -0.70 12.51 -5.23
C LEU A 547 -0.49 12.11 -3.75
N SER A 548 -0.98 12.92 -2.82
CA SER A 548 -0.98 12.55 -1.39
C SER A 548 -1.99 11.44 -1.06
N ARG A 549 -3.10 11.33 -1.81
CA ARG A 549 -4.17 10.33 -1.59
C ARG A 549 -4.72 9.81 -2.93
N GLY A 550 -4.56 8.51 -3.20
CA GLY A 550 -5.32 7.81 -4.25
C GLY A 550 -4.59 7.37 -5.52
N LEU A 551 -3.36 7.84 -5.77
CA LEU A 551 -2.54 7.37 -6.91
C LEU A 551 -1.30 6.62 -6.42
N THR A 552 -1.04 5.44 -6.99
CA THR A 552 0.19 4.68 -6.71
C THR A 552 1.29 5.17 -7.64
N LEU A 553 2.44 5.57 -7.10
CA LEU A 553 3.60 5.97 -7.88
C LEU A 553 4.56 4.80 -8.01
N GLU A 554 4.56 4.14 -9.17
CA GLU A 554 5.41 2.98 -9.41
C GLU A 554 6.88 3.39 -9.55
N GLY A 555 7.75 2.71 -8.80
CA GLY A 555 9.18 2.96 -8.83
C GLY A 555 9.59 4.33 -8.29
N LEU A 556 8.86 4.87 -7.31
CA LEU A 556 9.22 6.11 -6.63
C LEU A 556 10.56 5.98 -5.91
N THR A 557 11.52 6.84 -6.26
CA THR A 557 12.90 6.80 -5.75
C THR A 557 13.33 8.12 -5.12
N ILE A 558 13.03 9.25 -5.78
CA ILE A 558 13.35 10.57 -5.25
C ILE A 558 12.06 11.32 -4.92
N SER A 559 12.00 11.93 -3.74
CA SER A 559 10.88 12.78 -3.33
C SER A 559 11.39 14.14 -2.87
N TYR A 560 10.87 15.22 -3.45
CA TYR A 560 11.14 16.59 -3.05
C TYR A 560 9.86 17.21 -2.48
N PHE A 561 9.87 17.47 -1.17
CA PHE A 561 8.66 17.77 -0.42
C PHE A 561 8.89 18.93 0.56
N THR A 562 8.28 20.08 0.27
CA THR A 562 8.49 21.32 1.05
C THR A 562 7.22 21.92 1.63
N ARG A 563 6.11 21.16 1.60
CA ARG A 563 4.84 21.61 2.17
C ARG A 563 4.84 21.46 3.68
N SER A 564 4.40 22.50 4.39
CA SER A 564 4.09 22.39 5.81
C SER A 564 2.69 21.78 6.04
N SER A 565 2.64 20.71 6.83
CA SER A 565 1.42 20.18 7.46
C SER A 565 1.79 19.72 8.86
N LYS A 566 0.90 19.92 9.84
CA LYS A 566 1.17 19.59 11.26
C LYS A 566 0.29 18.45 11.80
N ALA A 567 -0.59 17.88 10.97
CA ALA A 567 -1.50 16.82 11.41
C ALA A 567 -0.89 15.43 11.16
N TYR A 568 -0.79 14.60 12.20
CA TYR A 568 -0.21 13.25 12.18
C TYR A 568 -0.70 12.40 11.00
N ASP A 569 -2.03 12.24 10.87
CA ASP A 569 -2.63 11.40 9.82
C ASP A 569 -2.37 11.96 8.43
N THR A 570 -2.30 13.30 8.29
CA THR A 570 -2.01 13.93 7.01
C THR A 570 -0.56 13.69 6.61
N LEU A 571 0.37 13.81 7.55
CA LEU A 571 1.80 13.59 7.31
C LEU A 571 2.09 12.14 6.92
N MET A 572 1.55 11.17 7.67
CA MET A 572 1.81 9.75 7.40
C MET A 572 1.21 9.25 6.09
N GLN A 573 0.04 9.78 5.69
CA GLN A 573 -0.56 9.46 4.40
C GLN A 573 0.20 10.08 3.22
N MET A 574 1.02 11.11 3.48
CA MET A 574 1.89 11.75 2.47
C MET A 574 3.21 11.02 2.24
N CYS A 575 3.61 10.08 3.13
CA CYS A 575 4.84 9.29 3.03
C CYS A 575 4.80 8.22 1.92
N ARG A 576 4.57 8.64 0.67
CA ARG A 576 4.56 7.75 -0.51
C ARG A 576 5.94 7.15 -0.80
N TRP A 577 6.99 7.77 -0.28
CA TRP A 577 8.37 7.27 -0.34
C TRP A 577 8.59 6.00 0.49
N PHE A 578 7.68 5.67 1.43
CA PHE A 578 7.68 4.35 2.06
C PHE A 578 7.20 3.26 1.09
N GLY A 579 7.68 2.04 1.29
CA GLY A 579 7.28 0.88 0.51
C GLY A 579 8.44 -0.07 0.25
N TYR A 580 8.15 -1.13 -0.50
CA TYR A 580 9.14 -2.13 -0.89
C TYR A 580 10.15 -1.54 -1.89
N ARG A 581 11.45 -1.71 -1.64
CA ARG A 581 12.55 -1.22 -2.51
C ARG A 581 13.62 -2.29 -2.69
N PRO A 582 13.26 -3.49 -3.17
CA PRO A 582 14.18 -4.61 -3.12
C PRO A 582 15.30 -4.40 -4.16
N GLY A 583 16.55 -4.37 -3.68
CA GLY A 583 17.74 -4.14 -4.51
C GLY A 583 18.01 -2.68 -4.90
N TYR A 584 17.29 -1.69 -4.37
CA TYR A 584 17.54 -0.27 -4.69
C TYR A 584 17.17 0.72 -3.57
N LYS A 585 17.10 0.25 -2.32
CA LYS A 585 16.81 1.11 -1.16
C LYS A 585 17.83 2.25 -1.02
N ASP A 586 19.10 1.98 -1.27
CA ASP A 586 20.21 2.94 -1.10
C ASP A 586 20.21 4.04 -2.19
N LEU A 587 19.36 3.90 -3.21
CA LEU A 587 19.13 4.92 -4.24
C LEU A 587 17.99 5.88 -3.89
N CYS A 588 17.24 5.60 -2.83
CA CYS A 588 16.08 6.40 -2.46
C CYS A 588 16.51 7.62 -1.66
N LYS A 589 16.07 8.83 -2.06
CA LYS A 589 16.35 10.08 -1.36
C LYS A 589 15.09 10.91 -1.14
N LEU A 590 15.01 11.54 0.02
CA LEU A 590 13.93 12.41 0.46
C LEU A 590 14.49 13.81 0.75
N PHE A 591 14.15 14.77 -0.09
CA PHE A 591 14.49 16.18 0.09
C PHE A 591 13.35 16.89 0.81
N ILE A 592 13.55 17.29 2.06
CA ILE A 592 12.52 17.90 2.91
C ILE A 592 13.05 19.07 3.73
N THR A 593 12.16 19.90 4.27
CA THR A 593 12.54 20.98 5.18
C THR A 593 12.91 20.44 6.56
N ALA A 594 13.73 21.19 7.31
CA ALA A 594 14.07 20.85 8.69
C ALA A 594 12.82 20.69 9.58
N GLU A 595 11.84 21.60 9.47
CA GLU A 595 10.57 21.48 10.20
C GLU A 595 9.85 20.17 9.86
N SER A 596 9.83 19.77 8.59
CA SER A 596 9.17 18.51 8.18
C SER A 596 9.92 17.29 8.71
N TYR A 597 11.26 17.32 8.72
CA TYR A 597 12.08 16.26 9.29
C TYR A 597 11.75 16.03 10.77
N GLU A 598 11.76 17.09 11.58
CA GLU A 598 11.44 17.01 13.02
C GLU A 598 10.05 16.41 13.28
N TRP A 599 9.06 16.81 12.49
CA TRP A 599 7.72 16.24 12.61
C TRP A 599 7.68 14.76 12.22
N TYR A 600 8.35 14.36 11.14
CA TYR A 600 8.38 12.96 10.71
C TYR A 600 9.16 12.06 11.67
N GLU A 601 10.27 12.55 12.22
CA GLU A 601 11.06 11.89 13.26
C GLU A 601 10.22 11.70 14.53
N PHE A 602 9.56 12.76 15.02
CA PHE A 602 8.66 12.64 16.16
C PHE A 602 7.57 11.57 15.93
N ILE A 603 6.90 11.61 14.78
CA ILE A 603 5.81 10.67 14.48
C ILE A 603 6.33 9.24 14.40
N SER A 604 7.51 9.06 13.79
CA SER A 604 8.21 7.78 13.71
C SER A 604 8.45 7.21 15.11
N ASP A 605 9.03 8.02 16.00
CA ASP A 605 9.34 7.61 17.37
C ASP A 605 8.08 7.28 18.16
N ALA A 606 7.01 8.07 18.02
CA ALA A 606 5.74 7.80 18.69
C ALA A 606 5.10 6.48 18.23
N ILE A 607 5.17 6.14 16.93
CA ILE A 607 4.67 4.87 16.39
C ILE A 607 5.53 3.69 16.89
N ASP A 608 6.85 3.85 16.93
CA ASP A 608 7.74 2.80 17.39
C ASP A 608 7.61 2.57 18.91
N GLU A 609 7.47 3.63 19.71
CA GLU A 609 7.15 3.54 21.15
C GLU A 609 5.83 2.79 21.36
N LEU A 610 4.81 3.08 20.54
CA LEU A 610 3.53 2.39 20.57
C LEU A 610 3.67 0.90 20.29
N TYR A 611 4.45 0.51 19.27
CA TYR A 611 4.69 -0.89 18.94
C TYR A 611 5.50 -1.62 20.00
N LEU A 612 6.47 -0.95 20.62
CA LEU A 612 7.24 -1.50 21.74
C LEU A 612 6.34 -1.74 22.97
N GLU A 613 5.45 -0.79 23.30
CA GLU A 613 4.50 -0.97 24.41
C GLU A 613 3.49 -2.09 24.10
N LEU A 614 3.03 -2.22 22.85
CA LEU A 614 2.15 -3.32 22.45
C LEU A 614 2.84 -4.67 22.69
N GLY A 615 4.13 -4.77 22.37
CA GLY A 615 4.96 -5.95 22.65
C GLY A 615 5.06 -6.25 24.15
N ARG A 616 5.42 -5.25 24.96
CA ARG A 616 5.52 -5.40 26.42
C ARG A 616 4.20 -5.82 27.06
N MET A 617 3.08 -5.26 26.59
CA MET A 617 1.75 -5.59 27.10
C MET A 617 1.31 -7.00 26.69
N SER A 618 1.66 -7.43 25.48
CA SER A 618 1.45 -8.81 25.02
C SER A 618 2.20 -9.81 25.92
N GLU A 619 3.47 -9.54 26.21
CA GLU A 619 4.30 -10.37 27.13
C GLU A 619 3.72 -10.42 28.55
N GLN A 620 3.16 -9.31 29.02
CA GLN A 620 2.49 -9.20 30.31
C GLN A 620 1.07 -9.78 30.32
N LYS A 621 0.57 -10.32 29.20
CA LYS A 621 -0.80 -10.85 29.03
C LYS A 621 -1.89 -9.84 29.40
N LYS A 622 -1.65 -8.56 29.12
CA LYS A 622 -2.64 -7.50 29.29
C LYS A 622 -3.66 -7.51 28.15
N THR A 623 -4.70 -6.71 28.31
CA THR A 623 -5.81 -6.58 27.36
C THR A 623 -5.73 -5.28 26.56
N PRO A 624 -6.37 -5.21 25.38
CA PRO A 624 -6.51 -3.96 24.65
C PRO A 624 -7.14 -2.82 25.45
N GLY A 625 -8.10 -3.12 26.35
CA GLY A 625 -8.72 -2.12 27.24
C GLY A 625 -7.73 -1.44 28.19
N GLU A 626 -6.64 -2.09 28.55
CA GLU A 626 -5.58 -1.52 29.40
C GLU A 626 -4.54 -0.71 28.60
N PHE A 627 -4.59 -0.76 27.26
CA PHE A 627 -3.58 -0.19 26.36
C PHE A 627 -3.78 1.31 26.15
N GLY A 628 -5.02 1.76 25.91
CA GLY A 628 -5.35 3.16 25.60
C GLY A 628 -4.97 4.16 26.70
N LEU A 629 -4.86 3.72 27.96
CA LEU A 629 -4.58 4.57 29.12
C LEU A 629 -3.11 5.02 29.26
N LYS A 630 -2.20 4.59 28.38
CA LYS A 630 -0.75 4.74 28.58
C LYS A 630 0.01 5.53 27.52
N VAL A 631 -0.60 5.89 26.39
CA VAL A 631 0.13 6.52 25.27
C VAL A 631 0.37 8.01 25.59
N ARG A 632 1.64 8.44 25.58
CA ARG A 632 2.12 9.80 25.89
C ARG A 632 1.38 10.90 25.09
N GLU A 633 0.95 11.97 25.77
CA GLU A 633 0.56 13.23 25.12
C GLU A 633 1.80 14.01 24.65
N HIS A 634 1.76 14.56 23.42
CA HIS A 634 2.79 15.45 22.87
C HIS A 634 2.73 16.83 23.59
N PRO A 635 3.87 17.43 23.98
CA PRO A 635 3.88 18.78 24.53
C PRO A 635 3.47 19.81 23.45
N PRO A 636 2.49 20.70 23.65
CA PRO A 636 2.03 21.60 22.60
C PRO A 636 3.20 22.43 22.02
N PRO A 637 3.17 22.76 20.71
CA PRO A 637 4.23 23.55 20.10
C PRO A 637 4.42 24.85 20.87
N VAL A 638 5.65 25.12 21.28
CA VAL A 638 6.03 26.39 21.89
C VAL A 638 5.72 27.49 20.88
N SER A 639 4.67 28.26 21.15
CA SER A 639 4.34 29.47 20.40
C SER A 639 5.46 30.49 20.60
N GLY A 640 6.33 30.63 19.60
CA GLY A 640 7.22 31.77 19.41
C GLY A 640 6.55 32.85 18.58
#